data_AF-A0A1Y1X9P8-F1
#
_entry.id   AF-A0A1Y1X9P8-F1
#
_cell.length_a   1.000
_cell.length_b   1.000
_cell.length_c   1.000
_cell.angle_alpha   90.00
_cell.angle_beta   90.00
_cell.angle_gamma   90.00
#
_symmetry.space_group_name_H-M   'P 1'
#
loop_
_entity.id
_entity.type
_entity.pdbx_description
1 polymer ?
#
loop_
_entity_poly.entity_id
_entity_poly.type
_entity_poly.pdbx_seq_one_letter_code
_entity_poly.pdbx_strand_id
1 'polypeptide(L)'
;MLKNFISLLLFAYSVFAANSFIGDKERAELFELTDNEVPVIRVTLPDDEYELLKIEANKGYNLYLPDEVISLNNLKGLSDIGAVDWSVLGKLDYNPLEQSTFETKNATMTFEINGNVEKYKKITFKLGGTSSRMFGKSGYNIKIRGKDSLHGRTQIKLRPDAREATFLRTKLASDILNRLGLPTISANYATLYINDEYLGFYVLMDSIKKSWIEYVYGDVDTTSLYECKNTGNDLTVKVSGRKCVNDNDEVIDNSELIELLTALDNANSAEDIENIFDVDLFLKEIAYEFLAGSWDHYLIYGHNFFLYKPENDKWKFIVSDFDGDFGQDISMGITGMVADPVTSDRTDFPNYTFKEWAYLPRPLIDTLIFKNPTRFENILKNIVEEVFNPATLFPHIDKLKKFVKPYVQLDKIPNTNGKLPGKFHEEAGDFSLAQWDANCEFTTIKSTQNSRSYGLKYWILTKYRYVCKTYNMTCDPLYMDENYEYSVDKSVESPPEEDTWVIWTNTNPSTETTVAPQPTSTTVVPQPTSTTVVSQPTETSNSFIGNAERAELFELTDNEVPIIRITLPDDEYELLKIEANKGYNLYLPDEIISLNNLKGLSDIGAVDWSVLGKLDYNPLEQSTFETKNATMTFEINGNVEKYKKITFKLGGTSSRMFGKSGYNIKIRGKDSLHGRTQIKLRPDAREATFLRTKLASDILNRLGLPTISANYATLYINDEYLGFYVLMDSIKKSWIEYVYGDVDTTSLYECKNTGNDLTVKVSGRKCVNDNDEVTDNSELIELLTALDNANSAEDIENIFDVDLFLKEIAYEFLAGSWDHYLIYGHNFFLYKPENDKWKFIVSDFDGDFGQDISMGITGMVADPVTSDRTDFPNYTFKEWAYLPRPLIDTLIFKNPTRFENILKNIVEEVFNPATLFPHIDKLKKFVKPYVQLDKIPNTDGKLPGKFHEEAGDFSLAQWDANCEFTTIKSTQNSRSYGLKYWILTKYRYVCKTYNMTCDPLYMDENYEYSIDKSVESAPEEDTWVIWTNTNPSTETTVAPQPTSTTVVPQPTSTTVVSQPTETSNSFIGNAERAELFELTDNEVPIIRITLPDDEYELLKIEANKGYNLYLPDEIISLNNLKGLSDIGAVDWSVLGKLDYNPLEQSTFETKNATMTFEINGYEYLY
;
A
#
# COMPACT_ATOMS: atom_id res chain seq x y z
N MET A 1 69.43 -8.21 -0.58
CA MET A 1 69.60 -7.73 0.81
C MET A 1 68.90 -6.41 1.06
N LEU A 2 69.40 -5.23 0.66
CA LEU A 2 68.77 -3.95 1.07
C LEU A 2 67.28 -3.82 0.68
N LYS A 3 66.88 -4.24 -0.54
CA LYS A 3 65.45 -4.30 -0.93
C LYS A 3 64.62 -5.22 -0.03
N ASN A 4 65.13 -6.39 0.35
CA ASN A 4 64.43 -7.34 1.22
C ASN A 4 64.24 -6.77 2.64
N PHE A 5 65.19 -5.98 3.14
CA PHE A 5 65.07 -5.30 4.44
C PHE A 5 64.03 -4.17 4.42
N ILE A 6 63.89 -3.45 3.29
CA ILE A 6 62.85 -2.43 3.11
C ILE A 6 61.46 -3.07 3.04
N SER A 7 61.30 -4.19 2.33
CA SER A 7 60.04 -4.96 2.35
C SER A 7 59.69 -5.48 3.75
N LEU A 8 60.67 -5.92 4.54
CA LEU A 8 60.43 -6.37 5.92
C LEU A 8 60.05 -5.22 6.87
N LEU A 9 60.53 -4.00 6.62
CA LEU A 9 60.18 -2.81 7.39
C LEU A 9 58.81 -2.21 7.03
N LEU A 10 58.35 -2.39 5.78
CA LEU A 10 56.99 -1.99 5.38
C LEU A 10 55.91 -2.93 5.95
N PHE A 11 56.22 -4.22 6.15
CA PHE A 11 55.37 -5.15 6.90
C PHE A 11 55.44 -4.98 8.43
N ALA A 12 56.28 -4.07 8.94
CA ALA A 12 56.50 -3.88 10.38
C ALA A 12 55.73 -2.71 11.01
N TYR A 13 54.86 -2.02 10.24
CA TYR A 13 53.97 -0.97 10.76
C TYR A 13 52.48 -1.27 10.58
N SER A 14 52.12 -2.32 9.81
CA SER A 14 50.76 -2.88 9.79
C SER A 14 50.56 -3.91 10.91
N VAL A 15 50.88 -3.53 12.15
CA VAL A 15 50.32 -4.24 13.31
C VAL A 15 48.89 -3.76 13.44
N PHE A 16 47.97 -4.44 12.74
CA PHE A 16 46.55 -4.34 13.04
C PHE A 16 46.38 -4.67 14.53
N ALA A 17 46.10 -3.64 15.33
CA ALA A 17 45.86 -3.80 16.75
C ALA A 17 44.45 -4.36 16.93
N ALA A 18 44.29 -5.67 16.70
CA ALA A 18 43.03 -6.41 16.78
C ALA A 18 42.22 -5.90 17.97
N ASN A 19 40.99 -5.42 17.69
CA ASN A 19 40.23 -4.69 18.69
C ASN A 19 40.03 -5.59 19.92
N SER A 20 40.57 -5.18 21.05
CA SER A 20 40.70 -5.99 22.27
C SER A 20 39.38 -6.56 22.80
N PHE A 21 38.24 -6.04 22.35
CA PHE A 21 36.92 -6.60 22.63
C PHE A 21 36.48 -7.68 21.62
N ILE A 22 36.67 -7.43 20.32
CA ILE A 22 36.18 -8.28 19.23
C ILE A 22 37.15 -9.44 18.95
N GLY A 23 38.45 -9.23 19.16
CA GLY A 23 39.50 -10.21 18.87
C GLY A 23 39.81 -10.34 17.38
N ASP A 24 40.30 -11.51 16.97
CA ASP A 24 40.73 -11.81 15.59
C ASP A 24 39.53 -12.17 14.66
N LYS A 25 38.37 -11.52 14.84
CA LYS A 25 37.17 -11.72 14.02
C LYS A 25 37.19 -10.76 12.83
N GLU A 26 36.99 -11.30 11.63
CA GLU A 26 37.01 -10.54 10.37
C GLU A 26 35.85 -9.54 10.27
N ARG A 27 36.16 -8.32 9.82
CA ARG A 27 35.23 -7.20 9.63
C ARG A 27 35.59 -6.43 8.35
N ALA A 28 34.85 -5.37 8.03
CA ALA A 28 35.31 -4.43 6.99
C ALA A 28 36.51 -3.61 7.51
N GLU A 29 37.51 -3.39 6.66
CA GLU A 29 38.66 -2.51 6.93
C GLU A 29 38.21 -1.12 7.44
N LEU A 30 37.08 -0.60 6.94
CA LEU A 30 36.44 0.63 7.40
C LEU A 30 36.25 0.68 8.93
N PHE A 31 35.81 -0.42 9.54
CA PHE A 31 35.47 -0.46 10.96
C PHE A 31 36.69 -0.75 11.85
N GLU A 32 37.73 -1.35 11.27
CA GLU A 32 39.03 -1.53 11.92
C GLU A 32 39.83 -0.23 11.98
N LEU A 33 39.88 0.51 10.86
CA LEU A 33 40.53 1.81 10.79
C LEU A 33 39.89 2.85 11.74
N THR A 34 38.57 2.74 11.96
CA THR A 34 37.82 3.65 12.83
C THR A 34 37.78 3.20 14.31
N ASP A 35 38.27 2.02 14.68
CA ASP A 35 38.20 1.49 16.07
C ASP A 35 38.84 2.40 17.14
N ASN A 36 39.69 3.35 16.73
CA ASN A 36 40.41 4.27 17.62
C ASN A 36 40.47 5.73 17.12
N GLU A 37 39.80 6.08 16.01
CA GLU A 37 39.74 7.45 15.46
C GLU A 37 38.37 7.71 14.81
N VAL A 38 37.82 8.92 14.99
CA VAL A 38 36.56 9.33 14.37
C VAL A 38 36.85 10.07 13.06
N PRO A 39 36.52 9.52 11.88
CA PRO A 39 36.75 10.16 10.59
C PRO A 39 35.86 11.38 10.37
N VAL A 40 36.31 12.27 9.50
CA VAL A 40 35.52 13.39 9.01
C VAL A 40 34.98 13.04 7.61
N ILE A 41 33.66 13.00 7.49
CA ILE A 41 32.94 12.91 6.22
C ILE A 41 32.48 14.31 5.85
N ARG A 42 32.87 14.79 4.68
CA ARG A 42 32.33 16.01 4.07
C ARG A 42 31.53 15.63 2.84
N VAL A 43 30.30 16.11 2.75
CA VAL A 43 29.46 16.03 1.54
C VAL A 43 29.35 17.42 0.94
N THR A 44 29.33 17.50 -0.39
CA THR A 44 29.04 18.73 -1.12
C THR A 44 27.86 18.50 -2.04
N LEU A 45 26.86 19.36 -1.90
CA LEU A 45 25.61 19.44 -2.66
C LEU A 45 25.54 20.79 -3.40
N PRO A 46 24.70 20.93 -4.44
CA PRO A 46 24.16 22.23 -4.85
C PRO A 46 23.51 22.97 -3.66
N ASP A 47 23.56 24.30 -3.64
CA ASP A 47 23.04 25.09 -2.50
C ASP A 47 21.51 25.05 -2.40
N ASP A 48 20.83 24.98 -3.54
CA ASP A 48 19.39 24.78 -3.68
C ASP A 48 18.96 23.38 -3.20
N GLU A 49 19.68 22.32 -3.60
CA GLU A 49 19.48 20.97 -3.05
C GLU A 49 19.76 20.93 -1.54
N TYR A 50 20.69 21.75 -1.03
CA TYR A 50 21.00 21.76 0.40
C TYR A 50 19.92 22.46 1.24
N GLU A 51 19.37 23.58 0.76
CA GLU A 51 18.22 24.20 1.42
C GLU A 51 16.94 23.35 1.26
N LEU A 52 16.77 22.63 0.13
CA LEU A 52 15.73 21.61 0.01
C LEU A 52 15.93 20.48 1.03
N LEU A 53 17.14 19.96 1.21
CA LEU A 53 17.44 18.97 2.25
C LEU A 53 17.07 19.48 3.64
N LYS A 54 17.37 20.74 3.96
CA LYS A 54 16.96 21.37 5.24
C LYS A 54 15.45 21.45 5.38
N ILE A 55 14.72 21.79 4.30
CA ILE A 55 13.26 21.88 4.28
C ILE A 55 12.59 20.49 4.42
N GLU A 56 13.09 19.47 3.72
CA GLU A 56 12.56 18.10 3.80
C GLU A 56 12.92 17.42 5.12
N ALA A 57 14.14 17.63 5.62
CA ALA A 57 14.50 17.24 6.96
C ALA A 57 13.59 17.90 7.99
N ASN A 58 13.36 19.23 7.90
CA ASN A 58 12.55 19.99 8.85
C ASN A 58 11.04 19.64 8.87
N LYS A 59 10.57 18.68 8.06
CA LYS A 59 9.19 18.16 8.13
C LYS A 59 9.03 16.98 9.09
N GLY A 60 10.09 16.22 9.39
CA GLY A 60 10.00 14.97 10.15
C GLY A 60 9.47 15.08 11.59
N TYR A 61 9.97 16.06 12.36
CA TYR A 61 9.54 16.33 13.76
C TYR A 61 8.06 16.65 13.92
N ASN A 62 7.46 17.30 12.92
CA ASN A 62 6.06 17.63 12.98
C ASN A 62 5.24 16.42 12.50
N LEU A 63 4.29 15.98 13.32
CA LEU A 63 2.93 15.85 12.76
C LEU A 63 2.63 17.20 12.12
N TYR A 64 2.78 17.33 10.81
CA TYR A 64 2.68 18.60 10.09
C TYR A 64 1.20 18.97 9.92
N LEU A 65 0.55 19.21 11.07
CA LEU A 65 -0.77 19.80 11.17
C LEU A 65 -0.75 21.07 10.30
N PRO A 66 -1.53 21.15 9.21
CA PRO A 66 -1.56 22.35 8.38
C PRO A 66 -1.90 23.59 9.20
N ASP A 67 -1.52 24.77 8.70
CA ASP A 67 -1.81 26.07 9.33
C ASP A 67 -3.31 26.18 9.71
N GLU A 68 -4.18 25.57 8.89
CA GLU A 68 -5.62 25.42 9.12
C GLU A 68 -5.96 24.59 10.36
N VAL A 69 -5.35 23.42 10.58
CA VAL A 69 -5.59 22.57 11.78
C VAL A 69 -5.17 23.27 13.06
N ILE A 70 -4.06 24.02 13.03
CA ILE A 70 -3.60 24.84 14.16
C ILE A 70 -4.65 25.92 14.48
N SER A 71 -5.19 26.59 13.46
CA SER A 71 -6.21 27.62 13.62
C SER A 71 -7.57 27.09 14.08
N LEU A 72 -8.04 25.96 13.52
CA LEU A 72 -9.31 25.32 13.85
C LEU A 72 -9.35 24.87 15.31
N ASN A 73 -8.23 24.40 15.84
CA ASN A 73 -8.11 23.92 17.23
C ASN A 73 -7.59 24.99 18.22
N ASN A 74 -7.28 26.21 17.76
CA ASN A 74 -6.71 27.30 18.58
C ASN A 74 -5.44 26.93 19.37
N LEU A 75 -4.63 25.99 18.86
CA LEU A 75 -3.43 25.47 19.51
C LEU A 75 -2.35 26.55 19.61
N LYS A 76 -1.62 26.58 20.73
CA LYS A 76 -0.61 27.62 21.03
C LYS A 76 0.83 27.11 21.07
N GLY A 77 1.00 25.79 20.91
CA GLY A 77 2.30 25.12 20.80
C GLY A 77 2.13 23.60 20.99
N LEU A 78 3.24 22.84 20.88
CA LEU A 78 3.21 21.37 21.03
C LEU A 78 2.72 20.87 22.41
N SER A 79 2.68 21.73 23.44
CA SER A 79 2.04 21.42 24.73
C SER A 79 0.58 21.00 24.61
N ASP A 80 -0.09 21.43 23.55
CA ASP A 80 -1.54 21.30 23.38
C ASP A 80 -1.90 20.05 22.54
N ILE A 81 -0.92 19.24 22.11
CA ILE A 81 -1.12 18.04 21.28
C ILE A 81 -2.07 17.01 21.94
N GLY A 82 -2.12 16.95 23.26
CA GLY A 82 -3.09 16.13 24.01
C GLY A 82 -4.56 16.52 23.82
N ALA A 83 -4.84 17.63 23.12
CA ALA A 83 -6.18 18.09 22.75
C ALA A 83 -6.49 17.95 21.24
N VAL A 84 -5.61 17.31 20.45
CA VAL A 84 -5.89 17.02 19.03
C VAL A 84 -6.96 15.94 18.93
N ASP A 85 -8.12 16.28 18.36
CA ASP A 85 -9.11 15.30 17.92
C ASP A 85 -8.59 14.61 16.65
N TRP A 86 -8.08 13.39 16.82
CA TRP A 86 -7.54 12.55 15.75
C TRP A 86 -8.58 12.22 14.67
N SER A 87 -9.89 12.32 14.96
CA SER A 87 -10.93 12.19 13.94
C SER A 87 -10.98 13.37 12.96
N VAL A 88 -10.29 14.48 13.23
CA VAL A 88 -10.19 15.64 12.33
C VAL A 88 -9.09 15.44 11.28
N LEU A 89 -7.99 14.76 11.62
CA LEU A 89 -6.89 14.50 10.68
C LEU A 89 -7.31 13.60 9.51
N GLY A 90 -8.13 12.57 9.78
CA GLY A 90 -8.70 11.70 8.75
C GLY A 90 -9.67 12.37 7.76
N LYS A 91 -9.95 13.68 7.89
CA LYS A 91 -10.85 14.45 7.03
C LYS A 91 -10.14 15.38 6.04
N LEU A 92 -8.80 15.41 6.05
CA LEU A 92 -7.99 16.37 5.27
C LEU A 92 -7.23 15.72 4.10
N ASP A 93 -7.42 14.41 3.87
CA ASP A 93 -6.57 13.56 3.02
C ASP A 93 -5.06 13.83 3.23
N TYR A 94 -4.72 14.02 4.49
CA TYR A 94 -3.40 14.40 4.96
C TYR A 94 -2.89 13.30 5.88
N ASN A 95 -1.93 12.52 5.36
CA ASN A 95 -1.24 11.52 6.15
C ASN A 95 -0.10 12.20 6.95
N PRO A 96 -0.18 12.30 8.29
CA PRO A 96 0.89 12.88 9.11
C PRO A 96 2.19 12.08 9.10
N LEU A 97 2.17 10.87 8.52
CA LEU A 97 3.32 9.98 8.35
C LEU A 97 3.83 9.94 6.89
N GLU A 98 3.24 10.70 5.95
CA GLU A 98 3.78 10.87 4.59
C GLU A 98 5.04 11.76 4.64
N GLN A 99 6.16 11.14 5.00
CA GLN A 99 7.44 11.82 5.06
C GLN A 99 8.04 11.95 3.66
N SER A 100 8.14 13.19 3.20
CA SER A 100 8.78 13.52 1.92
C SER A 100 10.20 12.98 1.80
N THR A 101 10.57 12.55 0.61
CA THR A 101 11.88 11.96 0.32
C THR A 101 12.83 13.00 -0.25
N PHE A 102 14.03 13.09 0.33
CA PHE A 102 15.16 13.75 -0.32
C PHE A 102 16.20 12.70 -0.71
N GLU A 103 16.48 12.61 -2.01
CA GLU A 103 17.58 11.84 -2.58
C GLU A 103 18.19 12.61 -3.75
N THR A 104 19.51 12.71 -3.79
CA THR A 104 20.24 13.38 -4.87
C THR A 104 21.38 12.53 -5.44
N LYS A 105 21.53 12.62 -6.76
CA LYS A 105 22.62 12.05 -7.56
C LYS A 105 23.68 13.12 -7.92
N ASN A 106 23.59 14.35 -7.42
CA ASN A 106 24.51 15.47 -7.68
C ASN A 106 25.56 15.68 -6.58
N ALA A 107 25.55 14.81 -5.56
CA ALA A 107 26.44 14.89 -4.41
C ALA A 107 27.86 14.32 -4.65
N THR A 108 28.85 14.95 -4.02
CA THR A 108 30.24 14.44 -3.90
C THR A 108 30.63 14.27 -2.43
N MET A 109 31.63 13.44 -2.13
CA MET A 109 32.07 13.15 -0.76
C MET A 109 33.60 13.13 -0.62
N THR A 110 34.11 13.58 0.52
CA THR A 110 35.46 13.24 1.01
C THR A 110 35.41 12.53 2.35
N PHE A 111 36.26 11.52 2.52
CA PHE A 111 36.46 10.79 3.78
C PHE A 111 37.88 11.07 4.27
N GLU A 112 38.03 11.56 5.50
CA GLU A 112 39.31 11.97 6.09
C GLU A 112 39.57 11.20 7.40
N ILE A 113 40.69 10.46 7.46
CA ILE A 113 41.11 9.64 8.60
C ILE A 113 42.64 9.55 8.65
N ASN A 114 43.26 9.61 9.84
CA ASN A 114 44.72 9.66 10.06
C ASN A 114 45.47 10.71 9.21
N GLY A 115 44.78 11.77 8.75
CA GLY A 115 45.30 12.77 7.82
C GLY A 115 45.39 12.35 6.34
N ASN A 116 44.90 11.15 5.99
CA ASN A 116 44.62 10.76 4.61
C ASN A 116 43.25 11.30 4.19
N VAL A 117 43.09 11.68 2.91
CA VAL A 117 41.82 12.21 2.38
C VAL A 117 41.45 11.50 1.09
N GLU A 118 40.43 10.65 1.15
CA GLU A 118 39.81 9.99 0.00
C GLU A 118 38.67 10.83 -0.58
N LYS A 119 38.39 10.68 -1.88
CA LYS A 119 37.48 11.59 -2.63
C LYS A 119 36.62 10.85 -3.64
N TYR A 120 35.32 10.79 -3.38
CA TYR A 120 34.32 10.13 -4.21
C TYR A 120 33.52 11.18 -5.00
N LYS A 121 33.78 11.25 -6.31
CA LYS A 121 33.18 12.25 -7.22
C LYS A 121 31.73 11.97 -7.60
N LYS A 122 31.20 10.81 -7.22
CA LYS A 122 29.82 10.37 -7.50
C LYS A 122 29.33 9.56 -6.31
N ILE A 123 28.56 10.18 -5.43
CA ILE A 123 27.72 9.46 -4.48
C ILE A 123 26.25 9.68 -4.83
N THR A 124 25.36 8.82 -4.36
CA THR A 124 23.98 9.20 -4.08
C THR A 124 23.92 9.55 -2.59
N PHE A 125 23.29 10.68 -2.26
CA PHE A 125 23.07 11.11 -0.89
C PHE A 125 21.56 11.17 -0.62
N LYS A 126 21.10 10.57 0.48
CA LYS A 126 19.67 10.41 0.79
C LYS A 126 19.37 10.71 2.25
N LEU A 127 18.26 11.39 2.52
CA LEU A 127 17.72 11.58 3.86
C LEU A 127 17.23 10.23 4.41
N GLY A 128 17.89 9.73 5.45
CA GLY A 128 17.67 8.42 6.04
C GLY A 128 16.50 8.39 7.04
N GLY A 129 16.16 7.17 7.47
CA GLY A 129 15.11 6.91 8.46
C GLY A 129 13.68 7.17 7.97
N THR A 130 12.72 6.70 8.76
CA THR A 130 11.29 7.02 8.67
C THR A 130 10.84 7.59 10.02
N SER A 131 10.37 6.77 10.96
CA SER A 131 9.99 7.21 12.32
C SER A 131 11.09 8.01 13.04
N SER A 132 12.36 7.68 12.81
CA SER A 132 13.52 8.40 13.36
C SER A 132 13.71 9.83 12.85
N ARG A 133 12.95 10.28 11.83
CA ARG A 133 12.89 11.70 11.44
C ARG A 133 12.02 12.55 12.38
N MET A 134 11.25 11.94 13.28
CA MET A 134 10.51 12.66 14.32
C MET A 134 11.41 13.22 15.43
N PHE A 135 12.70 12.88 15.45
CA PHE A 135 13.67 13.40 16.41
C PHE A 135 14.44 14.60 15.84
N GLY A 136 15.02 15.42 16.72
CA GLY A 136 15.52 16.75 16.34
C GLY A 136 16.61 16.80 15.27
N LYS A 137 17.32 15.69 15.06
CA LYS A 137 18.49 15.55 14.19
C LYS A 137 18.26 14.40 13.21
N SER A 138 18.42 14.65 11.91
CA SER A 138 18.13 13.67 10.85
C SER A 138 19.34 12.80 10.50
N GLY A 139 19.08 11.58 10.02
CA GLY A 139 20.11 10.66 9.50
C GLY A 139 20.23 10.65 7.98
N TYR A 140 21.25 9.98 7.45
CA TYR A 140 21.56 9.95 6.03
C TYR A 140 22.05 8.58 5.55
N ASN A 141 21.71 8.22 4.31
CA ASN A 141 22.25 7.06 3.61
C ASN A 141 23.15 7.55 2.47
N ILE A 142 24.33 6.93 2.31
CA ILE A 142 25.31 7.28 1.27
C ILE A 142 25.64 6.04 0.44
N LYS A 143 25.48 6.14 -0.88
CA LYS A 143 25.85 5.09 -1.86
C LYS A 143 26.93 5.62 -2.80
N ILE A 144 28.14 5.06 -2.73
CA ILE A 144 29.24 5.35 -3.64
C ILE A 144 28.91 4.72 -5.00
N ARG A 145 29.04 5.48 -6.09
CA ARG A 145 28.65 5.07 -7.44
C ARG A 145 29.86 4.96 -8.37
N GLY A 146 29.96 3.84 -9.09
CA GLY A 146 31.04 3.56 -10.03
C GLY A 146 31.68 2.20 -9.71
N LYS A 147 33.01 2.14 -9.76
CA LYS A 147 33.80 0.97 -9.30
C LYS A 147 34.62 1.28 -8.03
N ASP A 148 34.33 2.42 -7.41
CA ASP A 148 34.98 2.88 -6.19
C ASP A 148 34.21 2.36 -4.97
N SER A 149 34.90 2.11 -3.86
CA SER A 149 34.29 1.81 -2.56
C SER A 149 35.10 2.48 -1.45
N LEU A 150 34.50 2.66 -0.28
CA LEU A 150 35.17 3.07 0.95
C LEU A 150 35.52 1.80 1.73
N HIS A 151 36.79 1.38 1.67
CA HIS A 151 37.34 0.22 2.42
C HIS A 151 36.43 -1.04 2.37
N GLY A 152 36.00 -1.44 1.17
CA GLY A 152 35.14 -2.61 0.97
C GLY A 152 33.65 -2.36 1.23
N ARG A 153 33.19 -1.10 1.27
CA ARG A 153 31.77 -0.72 1.35
C ARG A 153 31.39 0.29 0.27
N THR A 154 30.37 -0.04 -0.53
CA THR A 154 29.74 0.90 -1.47
C THR A 154 28.54 1.61 -0.88
N GLN A 155 28.01 1.14 0.26
CA GLN A 155 26.84 1.71 0.95
C GLN A 155 27.11 1.81 2.45
N ILE A 156 26.85 3.00 3.02
CA ILE A 156 26.97 3.29 4.46
C ILE A 156 25.76 4.12 4.92
N LYS A 157 25.43 4.03 6.21
CA LYS A 157 24.47 4.91 6.89
C LYS A 157 25.19 5.77 7.93
N LEU A 158 24.75 7.02 8.05
CA LEU A 158 25.10 7.95 9.12
C LEU A 158 23.84 8.19 9.95
N ARG A 159 23.71 7.47 11.07
CA ARG A 159 22.57 7.63 11.97
C ARG A 159 22.89 8.62 13.10
N PRO A 160 21.93 9.47 13.49
CA PRO A 160 22.07 10.33 14.65
C PRO A 160 21.73 9.57 15.95
N ASP A 161 21.10 8.38 15.84
CA ASP A 161 20.48 7.59 16.91
C ASP A 161 19.71 8.44 17.94
N ALA A 162 19.07 9.52 17.49
CA ALA A 162 18.46 10.56 18.31
C ALA A 162 17.23 10.11 19.15
N ARG A 163 16.83 8.84 19.01
CA ARG A 163 15.95 8.13 19.94
C ARG A 163 16.65 7.91 21.29
N GLU A 164 17.96 7.61 21.27
CA GLU A 164 18.72 7.12 22.41
C GLU A 164 19.81 8.09 22.90
N ALA A 165 20.07 8.07 24.20
CA ALA A 165 20.80 9.15 24.88
C ALA A 165 22.32 9.04 24.85
N THR A 166 22.91 7.94 24.36
CA THR A 166 24.32 7.59 24.59
C THR A 166 25.21 7.58 23.34
N PHE A 167 24.64 7.40 22.16
CA PHE A 167 25.31 6.94 20.91
C PHE A 167 25.98 5.56 21.03
N LEU A 168 25.84 4.84 22.16
CA LEU A 168 26.57 3.60 22.41
C LEU A 168 25.75 2.34 22.13
N ARG A 169 24.41 2.40 22.06
CA ARG A 169 23.57 1.19 21.96
C ARG A 169 23.87 0.39 20.71
N THR A 170 23.78 1.03 19.55
CA THR A 170 24.07 0.43 18.25
C THR A 170 25.51 -0.06 18.11
N LYS A 171 26.48 0.64 18.73
CA LYS A 171 27.88 0.21 18.77
C LYS A 171 28.08 -1.02 19.66
N LEU A 172 27.42 -1.06 20.81
CA LEU A 172 27.53 -2.15 21.77
C LEU A 172 26.85 -3.42 21.24
N ALA A 173 25.67 -3.30 20.63
CA ALA A 173 24.97 -4.38 19.95
C ALA A 173 25.84 -5.05 18.88
N SER A 174 26.29 -4.26 17.89
CA SER A 174 27.16 -4.76 16.82
C SER A 174 28.48 -5.32 17.36
N ASP A 175 29.12 -4.71 18.36
CA ASP A 175 30.36 -5.24 18.95
C ASP A 175 30.15 -6.60 19.65
N ILE A 176 29.01 -6.80 20.33
CA ILE A 176 28.67 -8.08 20.98
C ILE A 176 28.46 -9.18 19.94
N LEU A 177 27.66 -8.92 18.90
CA LEU A 177 27.39 -9.86 17.81
C LEU A 177 28.67 -10.19 17.02
N ASN A 178 29.50 -9.19 16.69
CA ASN A 178 30.80 -9.40 16.03
C ASN A 178 31.78 -10.22 16.92
N ARG A 179 31.82 -9.97 18.24
CA ARG A 179 32.66 -10.75 19.19
C ARG A 179 32.23 -12.22 19.24
N LEU A 180 30.93 -12.49 19.26
CA LEU A 180 30.39 -13.85 19.14
C LEU A 180 30.74 -14.47 17.77
N GLY A 181 30.96 -13.65 16.74
CA GLY A 181 31.18 -14.09 15.36
C GLY A 181 29.89 -14.40 14.64
N LEU A 182 28.83 -13.67 14.97
CA LEU A 182 27.54 -13.73 14.30
C LEU A 182 27.56 -12.77 13.09
N PRO A 183 26.88 -13.10 11.99
CA PRO A 183 26.77 -12.22 10.84
C PRO A 183 25.92 -10.99 11.21
N THR A 184 26.54 -9.81 11.30
CA THR A 184 25.86 -8.56 11.69
C THR A 184 26.46 -7.36 10.95
N ILE A 185 25.72 -6.25 10.89
CA ILE A 185 26.32 -4.95 10.56
C ILE A 185 27.44 -4.61 11.54
N SER A 186 28.41 -3.85 11.06
CA SER A 186 29.44 -3.20 11.87
C SER A 186 29.09 -1.73 12.04
N ALA A 187 29.22 -1.21 13.27
CA ALA A 187 29.08 0.20 13.56
C ALA A 187 30.37 0.78 14.15
N ASN A 188 30.55 2.08 13.93
CA ASN A 188 31.52 2.96 14.58
C ASN A 188 30.96 4.40 14.50
N TYR A 189 31.81 5.42 14.42
CA TYR A 189 31.38 6.82 14.41
C TYR A 189 31.95 7.62 13.24
N ALA A 190 31.33 8.76 12.95
CA ALA A 190 31.88 9.78 12.05
C ALA A 190 31.45 11.19 12.50
N THR A 191 32.21 12.18 12.05
CA THR A 191 31.82 13.60 12.05
C THR A 191 31.33 13.98 10.65
N LEU A 192 30.15 14.60 10.55
CA LEU A 192 29.56 15.01 9.27
C LEU A 192 29.63 16.54 9.05
N TYR A 193 30.01 16.93 7.84
CA TYR A 193 29.79 18.26 7.27
C TYR A 193 29.00 18.16 5.96
N ILE A 194 28.12 19.14 5.69
CA ILE A 194 27.50 19.35 4.36
C ILE A 194 27.72 20.82 3.97
N ASN A 195 28.26 21.09 2.78
CA ASN A 195 28.63 22.44 2.31
C ASN A 195 29.43 23.24 3.36
N ASP A 196 30.38 22.55 4.03
CA ASP A 196 31.19 23.02 5.16
C ASP A 196 30.42 23.45 6.44
N GLU A 197 29.09 23.32 6.49
CA GLU A 197 28.29 23.39 7.72
C GLU A 197 28.49 22.10 8.54
N TYR A 198 28.87 22.23 9.82
CA TYR A 198 29.06 21.10 10.74
C TYR A 198 27.71 20.57 11.22
N LEU A 199 27.34 19.36 10.78
CA LEU A 199 26.07 18.72 11.16
C LEU A 199 26.19 17.78 12.36
N GLY A 200 27.38 17.61 12.92
CA GLY A 200 27.57 16.94 14.20
C GLY A 200 28.26 15.58 14.14
N PHE A 201 28.14 14.86 15.25
CA PHE A 201 28.57 13.49 15.48
C PHE A 201 27.47 12.49 15.11
N TYR A 202 27.85 11.39 14.47
CA TYR A 202 26.97 10.35 13.92
C TYR A 202 27.53 8.95 14.18
N VAL A 203 26.64 7.98 14.32
CA VAL A 203 26.98 6.54 14.22
C VAL A 203 27.15 6.21 12.73
N LEU A 204 28.35 5.77 12.36
CA LEU A 204 28.70 5.28 11.03
C LEU A 204 28.50 3.77 11.02
N MET A 205 27.71 3.25 10.08
CA MET A 205 27.50 1.80 9.92
C MET A 205 27.44 1.40 8.45
N ASP A 206 27.65 0.11 8.17
CA ASP A 206 27.25 -0.47 6.90
C ASP A 206 25.74 -0.83 6.91
N SER A 207 25.27 -1.47 5.85
CA SER A 207 23.89 -1.93 5.74
C SER A 207 23.88 -3.30 5.08
N ILE A 208 23.09 -4.22 5.63
CA ILE A 208 22.80 -5.51 4.99
C ILE A 208 22.07 -5.19 3.68
N LYS A 209 22.78 -5.41 2.58
CA LYS A 209 22.42 -5.18 1.17
C LYS A 209 23.31 -6.07 0.30
N LYS A 210 23.01 -6.25 -0.99
CA LYS A 210 23.84 -7.06 -1.93
C LYS A 210 25.37 -6.85 -1.78
N SER A 211 25.83 -5.60 -1.67
CA SER A 211 27.26 -5.25 -1.48
C SER A 211 27.89 -5.64 -0.13
N TRP A 212 27.07 -5.94 0.88
CA TRP A 212 27.52 -6.47 2.18
C TRP A 212 27.58 -8.00 2.12
N ILE A 213 26.62 -8.62 1.43
CA ILE A 213 26.62 -10.07 1.13
C ILE A 213 27.84 -10.46 0.27
N GLU A 214 28.14 -9.68 -0.76
CA GLU A 214 29.36 -9.83 -1.58
C GLU A 214 30.63 -9.87 -0.72
N TYR A 215 30.74 -9.00 0.29
CA TYR A 215 31.91 -8.93 1.16
C TYR A 215 31.97 -10.08 2.18
N VAL A 216 30.84 -10.42 2.81
CA VAL A 216 30.80 -11.36 3.94
C VAL A 216 30.71 -12.82 3.50
N TYR A 217 30.15 -13.08 2.31
CA TYR A 217 29.92 -14.44 1.80
C TYR A 217 30.53 -14.70 0.40
N GLY A 218 30.98 -13.66 -0.31
CA GLY A 218 31.47 -13.80 -1.69
C GLY A 218 30.38 -13.90 -2.77
N ASP A 219 29.10 -13.78 -2.38
CA ASP A 219 27.95 -13.84 -3.28
C ASP A 219 27.65 -12.44 -3.87
N VAL A 220 28.05 -12.25 -5.12
CA VAL A 220 28.03 -10.96 -5.83
C VAL A 220 26.64 -10.58 -6.34
N ASP A 221 25.89 -11.56 -6.85
CA ASP A 221 24.65 -11.37 -7.63
C ASP A 221 23.43 -11.96 -6.89
N THR A 222 23.48 -11.97 -5.55
CA THR A 222 22.55 -12.72 -4.69
C THR A 222 21.07 -12.50 -5.02
N THR A 223 20.33 -13.60 -5.08
CA THR A 223 18.88 -13.62 -5.30
C THR A 223 18.08 -13.81 -4.01
N SER A 224 18.74 -14.11 -2.90
CA SER A 224 18.10 -14.74 -1.74
C SER A 224 18.32 -13.96 -0.44
N LEU A 225 18.37 -12.63 -0.52
CA LEU A 225 18.40 -11.71 0.62
C LEU A 225 17.06 -10.99 0.76
N TYR A 226 16.39 -11.14 1.91
CA TYR A 226 15.08 -10.56 2.20
C TYR A 226 15.14 -9.67 3.45
N GLU A 227 14.53 -8.48 3.38
CA GLU A 227 14.45 -7.45 4.42
C GLU A 227 13.03 -7.42 5.03
N CYS A 228 12.90 -7.80 6.31
CA CYS A 228 11.64 -7.90 7.05
C CYS A 228 11.40 -6.64 7.92
N LYS A 229 11.32 -5.49 7.22
CA LYS A 229 11.27 -4.11 7.74
C LYS A 229 9.86 -3.56 8.03
N ASN A 230 8.88 -4.44 8.19
CA ASN A 230 7.52 -4.10 8.57
C ASN A 230 7.22 -4.76 9.92
N THR A 231 6.38 -4.13 10.75
CA THR A 231 5.95 -4.71 12.03
C THR A 231 5.06 -5.95 11.82
N GLY A 232 5.06 -6.85 12.80
CA GLY A 232 4.21 -8.04 12.86
C GLY A 232 4.70 -9.27 12.07
N ASN A 233 5.96 -9.35 11.65
CA ASN A 233 6.51 -10.60 11.11
C ASN A 233 6.64 -11.67 12.22
N ASP A 234 6.45 -12.92 11.85
CA ASP A 234 6.23 -14.09 12.72
C ASP A 234 6.93 -15.38 12.22
N LEU A 235 7.68 -15.26 11.11
CA LEU A 235 8.27 -16.35 10.32
C LEU A 235 7.27 -17.40 9.77
N THR A 236 5.99 -17.05 9.65
CA THR A 236 4.97 -17.87 8.96
C THR A 236 4.82 -17.48 7.49
N VAL A 237 4.30 -18.40 6.66
CA VAL A 237 3.86 -18.10 5.29
C VAL A 237 2.74 -17.06 5.30
N LYS A 238 1.80 -17.15 6.26
CA LYS A 238 0.60 -16.31 6.33
C LYS A 238 0.94 -14.81 6.42
N VAL A 239 1.97 -14.43 7.18
CA VAL A 239 2.31 -13.02 7.42
C VAL A 239 3.67 -12.66 6.83
N SER A 240 4.74 -13.40 7.18
CA SER A 240 6.10 -13.04 6.77
C SER A 240 6.34 -13.24 5.27
N GLY A 241 5.64 -14.20 4.64
CA GLY A 241 5.64 -14.39 3.18
C GLY A 241 5.04 -13.22 2.38
N ARG A 242 4.40 -12.25 3.05
CA ARG A 242 3.89 -10.99 2.46
C ARG A 242 4.67 -9.75 2.91
N LYS A 243 5.33 -9.79 4.08
CA LYS A 243 5.97 -8.63 4.73
C LYS A 243 7.49 -8.59 4.61
N CYS A 244 8.16 -9.71 4.36
CA CYS A 244 9.58 -9.76 4.00
C CYS A 244 9.74 -9.51 2.49
N VAL A 245 10.54 -8.53 2.09
CA VAL A 245 10.75 -8.16 0.67
C VAL A 245 12.18 -8.42 0.23
N ASN A 246 12.41 -8.87 -1.01
CA ASN A 246 13.76 -9.09 -1.52
C ASN A 246 14.54 -7.76 -1.62
N ASP A 247 15.82 -7.75 -1.25
CA ASP A 247 16.72 -6.59 -1.44
C ASP A 247 17.11 -6.38 -2.92
N ASN A 248 16.96 -7.44 -3.72
CA ASN A 248 17.17 -7.42 -5.15
C ASN A 248 15.83 -7.17 -5.85
N ASP A 249 15.56 -5.92 -6.25
CA ASP A 249 14.34 -5.48 -6.94
C ASP A 249 14.16 -6.08 -8.36
N GLU A 250 15.18 -6.76 -8.88
CA GLU A 250 15.09 -7.58 -10.08
C GLU A 250 14.49 -8.98 -9.80
N VAL A 251 14.51 -9.45 -8.55
CA VAL A 251 13.96 -10.75 -8.13
C VAL A 251 12.49 -10.59 -7.75
N ILE A 252 11.63 -11.29 -8.49
CA ILE A 252 10.17 -11.32 -8.30
C ILE A 252 9.71 -12.70 -7.80
N ASP A 253 10.52 -13.73 -8.04
CA ASP A 253 10.26 -15.09 -7.58
C ASP A 253 10.61 -15.22 -6.08
N ASN A 254 9.57 -15.27 -5.24
CA ASN A 254 9.69 -15.48 -3.80
C ASN A 254 9.57 -16.98 -3.43
N SER A 255 9.51 -17.92 -4.38
CA SER A 255 9.24 -19.34 -4.11
C SER A 255 10.20 -19.94 -3.08
N GLU A 256 11.49 -19.57 -3.13
CA GLU A 256 12.49 -20.05 -2.18
C GLU A 256 12.24 -19.56 -0.74
N LEU A 257 11.71 -18.34 -0.58
CA LEU A 257 11.27 -17.83 0.72
C LEU A 257 10.00 -18.55 1.20
N ILE A 258 9.04 -18.79 0.30
CA ILE A 258 7.81 -19.52 0.64
C ILE A 258 8.12 -20.98 1.00
N GLU A 259 9.08 -21.64 0.33
CA GLU A 259 9.59 -22.96 0.71
C GLU A 259 10.19 -22.96 2.13
N LEU A 260 11.03 -21.98 2.47
CA LEU A 260 11.55 -21.82 3.83
C LEU A 260 10.41 -21.68 4.83
N LEU A 261 9.54 -20.68 4.64
CA LEU A 261 8.47 -20.36 5.58
C LEU A 261 7.50 -21.53 5.73
N THR A 262 7.20 -22.27 4.65
CA THR A 262 6.37 -23.48 4.68
C THR A 262 7.04 -24.58 5.52
N ALA A 263 8.36 -24.75 5.42
CA ALA A 263 9.09 -25.71 6.24
C ALA A 263 9.18 -25.27 7.72
N LEU A 264 9.29 -23.97 8.01
CA LEU A 264 9.23 -23.41 9.37
C LEU A 264 7.84 -23.59 10.00
N ASP A 265 6.76 -23.33 9.26
CA ASP A 265 5.37 -23.50 9.71
C ASP A 265 5.03 -24.97 10.03
N ASN A 266 5.55 -25.92 9.24
CA ASN A 266 5.34 -27.34 9.44
C ASN A 266 6.32 -27.98 10.46
N ALA A 267 7.26 -27.22 11.02
CA ALA A 267 8.28 -27.72 11.93
C ALA A 267 7.70 -28.18 13.27
N ASN A 268 7.81 -29.47 13.56
CA ASN A 268 7.38 -30.06 14.83
C ASN A 268 8.52 -30.13 15.84
N SER A 269 9.76 -30.30 15.39
CA SER A 269 11.00 -30.14 16.16
C SER A 269 12.09 -29.40 15.37
N ALA A 270 13.31 -29.29 15.91
CA ALA A 270 14.41 -28.61 15.23
C ALA A 270 14.96 -29.43 14.05
N GLU A 271 14.96 -30.76 14.20
CA GLU A 271 15.50 -31.73 13.26
C GLU A 271 14.79 -31.69 11.89
N ASP A 272 13.53 -31.26 11.85
CA ASP A 272 12.73 -31.09 10.63
C ASP A 272 13.33 -30.02 9.69
N ILE A 273 13.90 -28.95 10.27
CA ILE A 273 14.38 -27.75 9.55
C ILE A 273 15.89 -27.56 9.60
N GLU A 274 16.61 -28.29 10.46
CA GLU A 274 18.07 -28.16 10.65
C GLU A 274 18.89 -28.36 9.37
N ASN A 275 18.36 -29.04 8.35
CA ASN A 275 19.06 -29.24 7.08
C ASN A 275 19.00 -28.03 6.15
N ILE A 276 18.04 -27.11 6.36
CA ILE A 276 17.79 -25.95 5.49
C ILE A 276 17.94 -24.60 6.21
N PHE A 277 17.80 -24.56 7.53
CA PHE A 277 17.80 -23.34 8.36
C PHE A 277 18.84 -23.44 9.49
N ASP A 278 19.55 -22.34 9.74
CA ASP A 278 20.61 -22.25 10.74
C ASP A 278 20.03 -22.02 12.15
N VAL A 279 19.47 -23.09 12.71
CA VAL A 279 18.81 -23.10 14.04
C VAL A 279 19.72 -22.58 15.16
N ASP A 280 21.02 -22.87 15.12
CA ASP A 280 21.97 -22.38 16.13
C ASP A 280 22.37 -20.91 15.93
N LEU A 281 22.26 -20.36 14.72
CA LEU A 281 22.32 -18.91 14.52
C LEU A 281 21.05 -18.25 15.07
N PHE A 282 19.87 -18.70 14.63
CA PHE A 282 18.58 -18.16 15.09
C PHE A 282 18.47 -18.13 16.62
N LEU A 283 18.77 -19.24 17.30
CA LEU A 283 18.71 -19.30 18.76
C LEU A 283 19.75 -18.41 19.47
N LYS A 284 20.86 -18.02 18.82
CA LYS A 284 21.80 -17.02 19.35
C LYS A 284 21.27 -15.60 19.19
N GLU A 285 20.67 -15.28 18.04
CA GLU A 285 20.04 -13.96 17.84
C GLU A 285 18.86 -13.76 18.79
N ILE A 286 18.02 -14.78 19.00
CA ILE A 286 16.92 -14.73 19.98
C ILE A 286 17.44 -14.61 21.43
N ALA A 287 18.58 -15.24 21.74
CA ALA A 287 19.22 -15.10 23.05
C ALA A 287 19.85 -13.70 23.23
N TYR A 288 20.44 -13.13 22.17
CA TYR A 288 20.89 -11.75 22.14
C TYR A 288 19.71 -10.78 22.36
N GLU A 289 18.64 -10.91 21.58
CA GLU A 289 17.46 -10.04 21.63
C GLU A 289 16.86 -9.98 23.04
N PHE A 290 16.71 -11.14 23.68
CA PHE A 290 16.22 -11.23 25.06
C PHE A 290 17.17 -10.57 26.08
N LEU A 291 18.49 -10.69 25.91
CA LEU A 291 19.50 -10.10 26.80
C LEU A 291 19.62 -8.59 26.63
N ALA A 292 19.71 -8.12 25.39
CA ALA A 292 19.67 -6.71 25.02
C ALA A 292 18.33 -6.07 25.44
N GLY A 293 17.24 -6.84 25.43
CA GLY A 293 15.91 -6.33 25.75
C GLY A 293 15.39 -5.40 24.67
N SER A 294 15.55 -5.80 23.39
CA SER A 294 14.87 -5.11 22.30
C SER A 294 13.38 -5.44 22.31
N TRP A 295 12.59 -4.45 21.91
CA TRP A 295 11.17 -4.56 21.63
C TRP A 295 10.85 -4.37 20.14
N ASP A 296 11.75 -3.75 19.37
CA ASP A 296 11.59 -3.47 17.94
C ASP A 296 12.24 -4.56 17.05
N HIS A 297 12.52 -5.74 17.63
CA HIS A 297 13.06 -6.92 16.93
C HIS A 297 11.98 -8.02 16.81
N TYR A 298 12.35 -9.30 16.77
CA TYR A 298 11.44 -10.37 16.37
C TYR A 298 10.47 -10.84 17.46
N LEU A 299 10.87 -10.92 18.73
CA LEU A 299 10.05 -11.49 19.80
C LEU A 299 8.82 -10.63 20.11
N ILE A 300 8.96 -9.31 20.13
CA ILE A 300 7.87 -8.38 20.42
C ILE A 300 7.30 -7.82 19.10
N TYR A 301 7.88 -6.78 18.49
CA TYR A 301 7.25 -6.14 17.32
C TYR A 301 7.31 -6.98 16.03
N GLY A 302 8.11 -8.04 15.94
CA GLY A 302 8.21 -8.85 14.72
C GLY A 302 8.87 -8.06 13.57
N HIS A 303 10.02 -7.44 13.84
CA HIS A 303 10.55 -6.35 13.01
C HIS A 303 12.09 -6.33 12.93
N ASN A 304 12.66 -5.48 12.06
CA ASN A 304 14.09 -5.17 11.90
C ASN A 304 15.05 -6.36 11.67
N PHE A 305 14.63 -7.44 11.02
CA PHE A 305 15.52 -8.57 10.68
C PHE A 305 15.58 -8.87 9.17
N PHE A 306 16.55 -9.69 8.79
CA PHE A 306 16.76 -10.20 7.44
C PHE A 306 16.76 -11.73 7.41
N LEU A 307 16.36 -12.29 6.27
CA LEU A 307 16.53 -13.70 5.91
C LEU A 307 17.48 -13.79 4.72
N TYR A 308 18.50 -14.64 4.80
CA TYR A 308 19.50 -14.79 3.75
C TYR A 308 19.92 -16.24 3.52
N LYS A 309 20.02 -16.68 2.26
CA LYS A 309 20.52 -18.01 1.87
C LYS A 309 21.83 -17.90 1.05
N PRO A 310 22.98 -18.32 1.59
CA PRO A 310 24.22 -18.40 0.81
C PRO A 310 24.22 -19.61 -0.14
N GLU A 311 24.99 -19.53 -1.23
CA GLU A 311 25.12 -20.64 -2.19
C GLU A 311 25.64 -21.92 -1.50
N ASN A 312 24.87 -23.01 -1.57
CA ASN A 312 25.15 -24.31 -0.95
C ASN A 312 25.21 -24.34 0.60
N ASP A 313 24.64 -23.33 1.29
CA ASP A 313 24.52 -23.29 2.75
C ASP A 313 23.06 -23.09 3.21
N LYS A 314 22.83 -23.16 4.52
CA LYS A 314 21.53 -22.98 5.18
C LYS A 314 21.12 -21.51 5.23
N TRP A 315 19.80 -21.29 5.15
CA TRP A 315 19.14 -20.03 5.46
C TRP A 315 19.55 -19.49 6.84
N LYS A 316 19.77 -18.18 6.90
CA LYS A 316 20.26 -17.43 8.05
C LYS A 316 19.28 -16.33 8.41
N PHE A 317 19.03 -16.20 9.70
CA PHE A 317 18.27 -15.09 10.30
C PHE A 317 19.27 -14.09 10.88
N ILE A 318 19.12 -12.81 10.57
CA ILE A 318 20.07 -11.75 10.94
C ILE A 318 19.30 -10.53 11.48
N VAL A 319 19.53 -10.14 12.73
CA VAL A 319 18.94 -8.94 13.34
C VAL A 319 19.66 -7.66 12.92
N SER A 320 18.95 -6.53 12.96
CA SER A 320 19.47 -5.21 12.64
C SER A 320 18.72 -4.12 13.43
N ASP A 321 19.10 -2.85 13.22
CA ASP A 321 18.50 -1.66 13.83
C ASP A 321 18.41 -1.70 15.38
N PHE A 322 19.48 -1.24 16.03
CA PHE A 322 19.77 -1.50 17.45
C PHE A 322 19.59 -0.28 18.37
N ASP A 323 18.87 0.76 17.94
CA ASP A 323 18.71 1.98 18.75
C ASP A 323 17.68 1.82 19.90
N GLY A 324 16.77 0.83 19.79
CA GLY A 324 15.83 0.41 20.84
C GLY A 324 16.43 -0.51 21.93
N ASP A 325 17.65 -1.00 21.76
CA ASP A 325 18.27 -1.99 22.64
C ASP A 325 18.64 -1.43 24.05
N PHE A 326 18.99 -2.32 24.97
CA PHE A 326 19.46 -2.00 26.34
C PHE A 326 18.46 -1.13 27.11
N GLY A 327 17.18 -1.46 26.99
CA GLY A 327 16.08 -0.78 27.67
C GLY A 327 15.86 0.67 27.24
N GLN A 328 16.06 1.00 25.95
CA GLN A 328 15.59 2.26 25.38
C GLN A 328 14.10 2.19 25.08
N ASP A 329 13.35 3.22 25.47
CA ASP A 329 11.90 3.38 25.25
C ASP A 329 10.98 2.23 25.73
N ILE A 330 11.49 1.28 26.52
CA ILE A 330 10.88 -0.05 26.70
C ILE A 330 9.41 -0.07 27.18
N SER A 331 8.95 0.93 27.95
CA SER A 331 7.54 1.04 28.33
C SER A 331 6.61 1.18 27.10
N MET A 332 7.04 1.89 26.06
CA MET A 332 6.31 2.02 24.78
C MET A 332 6.24 0.66 24.03
N GLY A 333 7.32 -0.12 24.06
CA GLY A 333 7.40 -1.43 23.45
C GLY A 333 6.49 -2.48 24.11
N ILE A 334 6.38 -2.47 25.45
CA ILE A 334 5.64 -3.50 26.21
C ILE A 334 4.21 -3.06 26.58
N THR A 335 3.92 -1.77 26.75
CA THR A 335 2.57 -1.29 27.14
C THR A 335 1.94 -0.26 26.19
N GLY A 336 2.64 0.17 25.13
CA GLY A 336 2.21 1.30 24.30
C GLY A 336 1.44 0.97 23.01
N MET A 337 1.69 -0.18 22.36
CA MET A 337 1.25 -0.45 20.98
C MET A 337 0.71 -1.87 20.70
N VAL A 338 0.43 -2.67 21.74
CA VAL A 338 -0.20 -4.00 21.59
C VAL A 338 -1.43 -4.08 22.50
N ALA A 339 -2.52 -4.68 21.99
CA ALA A 339 -3.88 -4.37 22.44
C ALA A 339 -4.40 -5.13 23.69
N ASP A 340 -3.61 -6.02 24.29
CA ASP A 340 -3.94 -6.68 25.57
C ASP A 340 -2.78 -6.41 26.55
N PRO A 341 -3.00 -5.73 27.69
CA PRO A 341 -1.91 -5.31 28.54
C PRO A 341 -1.19 -6.50 29.18
N VAL A 342 0.15 -6.41 29.21
CA VAL A 342 0.92 -7.05 30.29
C VAL A 342 0.42 -6.44 31.60
N THR A 343 -0.55 -7.09 32.24
CA THR A 343 -1.31 -6.61 33.41
C THR A 343 -0.47 -6.50 34.69
N SER A 344 0.86 -6.55 34.59
CA SER A 344 1.76 -6.39 35.72
C SER A 344 2.02 -4.92 36.01
N ASP A 345 1.67 -4.53 37.23
CA ASP A 345 2.19 -3.36 37.94
C ASP A 345 3.73 -3.34 38.08
N ARG A 346 4.39 -4.48 37.85
CA ARG A 346 5.85 -4.57 37.62
C ARG A 346 6.30 -3.75 36.42
N THR A 347 7.07 -2.71 36.70
CA THR A 347 7.84 -1.94 35.69
C THR A 347 9.34 -2.23 35.76
N ASP A 348 9.72 -3.44 36.18
CA ASP A 348 11.11 -3.90 36.34
C ASP A 348 11.60 -4.74 35.15
N PHE A 349 11.40 -4.22 33.93
CA PHE A 349 11.69 -4.90 32.65
C PHE A 349 13.00 -5.72 32.57
N PRO A 350 14.15 -5.33 33.17
CA PRO A 350 15.35 -6.18 33.20
C PRO A 350 15.19 -7.55 33.88
N ASN A 351 14.20 -7.72 34.77
CA ASN A 351 13.92 -8.99 35.47
C ASN A 351 12.90 -9.88 34.73
N TYR A 352 12.39 -9.46 33.57
CA TYR A 352 11.37 -10.23 32.85
C TYR A 352 11.92 -11.58 32.40
N THR A 353 11.14 -12.64 32.65
CA THR A 353 11.46 -13.99 32.17
C THR A 353 11.40 -14.07 30.64
N PHE A 354 12.03 -15.08 30.04
CA PHE A 354 11.94 -15.27 28.58
C PHE A 354 10.48 -15.39 28.11
N LYS A 355 9.58 -16.01 28.88
CA LYS A 355 8.16 -16.11 28.55
C LYS A 355 7.37 -14.81 28.78
N GLU A 356 7.82 -13.93 29.67
CA GLU A 356 7.24 -12.59 29.83
C GLU A 356 7.72 -11.63 28.72
N TRP A 357 8.87 -11.91 28.11
CA TRP A 357 9.39 -11.15 26.96
C TRP A 357 8.78 -11.63 25.64
N ALA A 358 8.89 -12.94 25.37
CA ALA A 358 8.26 -13.62 24.24
C ALA A 358 6.81 -14.00 24.59
N TYR A 359 5.98 -13.00 24.93
CA TYR A 359 4.60 -13.19 25.35
C TYR A 359 3.63 -13.43 24.17
N LEU A 360 4.01 -12.98 22.97
CA LEU A 360 3.23 -13.18 21.74
C LEU A 360 3.41 -14.61 21.20
N PRO A 361 2.32 -15.24 20.68
CA PRO A 361 2.39 -16.58 20.10
C PRO A 361 3.22 -16.57 18.81
N ARG A 362 4.27 -17.39 18.76
CA ARG A 362 5.21 -17.45 17.62
C ARG A 362 5.59 -18.92 17.39
N PRO A 363 5.04 -19.61 16.37
CA PRO A 363 5.16 -21.07 16.21
C PRO A 363 6.60 -21.60 16.28
N LEU A 364 7.56 -20.86 15.71
CA LEU A 364 8.97 -21.24 15.73
C LEU A 364 9.61 -21.12 17.13
N ILE A 365 9.16 -20.19 17.98
CA ILE A 365 9.58 -20.07 19.38
C ILE A 365 8.97 -21.19 20.23
N ASP A 366 7.70 -21.54 20.00
CA ASP A 366 7.08 -22.71 20.61
C ASP A 366 7.83 -23.99 20.25
N THR A 367 8.12 -24.21 18.96
CA THR A 367 8.84 -25.39 18.47
C THR A 367 10.29 -25.48 18.95
N LEU A 368 11.07 -24.40 18.85
CA LEU A 368 12.52 -24.44 19.13
C LEU A 368 12.90 -24.13 20.59
N ILE A 369 12.02 -23.49 21.37
CA ILE A 369 12.32 -23.07 22.75
C ILE A 369 11.33 -23.66 23.75
N PHE A 370 10.01 -23.39 23.65
CA PHE A 370 9.09 -23.79 24.72
C PHE A 370 8.83 -25.31 24.78
N LYS A 371 8.88 -26.05 23.66
CA LYS A 371 8.84 -27.53 23.65
C LYS A 371 10.07 -28.17 24.30
N ASN A 372 11.27 -27.60 24.09
CA ASN A 372 12.54 -28.13 24.63
C ASN A 372 13.58 -27.00 24.83
N PRO A 373 13.59 -26.33 25.99
CA PRO A 373 14.43 -25.14 26.20
C PRO A 373 15.92 -25.46 26.31
N THR A 374 16.32 -26.73 26.44
CA THR A 374 17.70 -27.16 26.76
C THR A 374 18.76 -26.55 25.83
N ARG A 375 18.48 -26.47 24.51
CA ARG A 375 19.43 -25.91 23.52
C ARG A 375 19.57 -24.41 23.68
N PHE A 376 18.44 -23.71 23.72
CA PHE A 376 18.37 -22.26 23.91
C PHE A 376 19.00 -21.84 25.24
N GLU A 377 18.71 -22.54 26.34
CA GLU A 377 19.32 -22.27 27.64
C GLU A 377 20.84 -22.37 27.63
N ASN A 378 21.40 -23.38 26.95
CA ASN A 378 22.85 -23.54 26.87
C ASN A 378 23.48 -22.44 26.00
N ILE A 379 22.81 -22.02 24.93
CA ILE A 379 23.21 -20.86 24.12
C ILE A 379 23.19 -19.57 24.94
N LEU A 380 22.11 -19.31 25.69
CA LEU A 380 21.93 -18.16 26.56
C LEU A 380 23.02 -18.10 27.65
N LYS A 381 23.32 -19.25 28.29
CA LYS A 381 24.39 -19.39 29.30
C LYS A 381 25.76 -19.06 28.68
N ASN A 382 26.08 -19.63 27.51
CA ASN A 382 27.34 -19.39 26.82
C ASN A 382 27.51 -17.90 26.44
N ILE A 383 26.48 -17.24 25.90
CA ILE A 383 26.54 -15.81 25.55
C ILE A 383 26.79 -14.95 26.80
N VAL A 384 26.16 -15.28 27.93
CA VAL A 384 26.40 -14.59 29.21
C VAL A 384 27.82 -14.82 29.73
N GLU A 385 28.38 -16.03 29.62
CA GLU A 385 29.75 -16.34 30.05
C GLU A 385 30.82 -15.71 29.13
N GLU A 386 30.63 -15.72 27.81
CA GLU A 386 31.62 -15.23 26.84
C GLU A 386 31.61 -13.71 26.61
N VAL A 387 30.44 -13.05 26.75
CA VAL A 387 30.31 -11.62 26.44
C VAL A 387 29.32 -10.85 27.31
N PHE A 388 28.10 -11.34 27.54
CA PHE A 388 27.04 -10.58 28.22
C PHE A 388 27.19 -10.67 29.75
N ASN A 389 28.32 -10.16 30.25
CA ASN A 389 28.63 -10.04 31.67
C ASN A 389 29.29 -8.69 31.99
N PRO A 390 29.04 -8.10 33.17
CA PRO A 390 29.62 -6.81 33.56
C PRO A 390 31.16 -6.75 33.49
N ALA A 391 31.85 -7.85 33.83
CA ALA A 391 33.31 -7.93 33.78
C ALA A 391 33.88 -7.72 32.36
N THR A 392 33.12 -8.08 31.32
CA THR A 392 33.47 -7.92 29.91
C THR A 392 32.91 -6.63 29.32
N LEU A 393 31.64 -6.31 29.60
CA LEU A 393 30.96 -5.15 29.00
C LEU A 393 31.32 -3.81 29.65
N PHE A 394 31.49 -3.73 30.98
CA PHE A 394 31.73 -2.43 31.62
C PHE A 394 33.05 -1.78 31.18
N PRO A 395 34.21 -2.50 31.11
CA PRO A 395 35.45 -1.91 30.60
C PRO A 395 35.37 -1.47 29.13
N HIS A 396 34.52 -2.13 28.32
CA HIS A 396 34.29 -1.75 26.93
C HIS A 396 33.42 -0.49 26.81
N ILE A 397 32.33 -0.42 27.59
CA ILE A 397 31.50 0.79 27.71
C ILE A 397 32.35 1.97 28.21
N ASP A 398 33.23 1.77 29.19
CA ASP A 398 34.16 2.80 29.68
C ASP A 398 35.16 3.25 28.61
N LYS A 399 35.68 2.33 27.80
CA LYS A 399 36.54 2.63 26.64
C LYS A 399 35.78 3.47 25.61
N LEU A 400 34.57 3.04 25.21
CA LEU A 400 33.74 3.71 24.22
C LEU A 400 33.28 5.10 24.70
N LYS A 401 32.70 5.20 25.91
CA LYS A 401 32.27 6.46 26.54
C LYS A 401 33.43 7.47 26.56
N LYS A 402 34.62 7.03 26.98
CA LYS A 402 35.82 7.89 27.01
C LYS A 402 36.29 8.32 25.62
N PHE A 403 36.18 7.45 24.62
CA PHE A 403 36.56 7.73 23.23
C PHE A 403 35.62 8.76 22.56
N VAL A 404 34.30 8.59 22.71
CA VAL A 404 33.32 9.47 22.06
C VAL A 404 33.09 10.80 22.79
N LYS A 405 33.41 10.89 24.09
CA LYS A 405 33.12 12.08 24.92
C LYS A 405 33.50 13.43 24.30
N PRO A 406 34.68 13.62 23.67
CA PRO A 406 35.02 14.91 23.06
C PRO A 406 34.11 15.31 21.89
N TYR A 407 33.63 14.32 21.13
CA TYR A 407 32.76 14.53 19.97
C TYR A 407 31.31 14.75 20.39
N VAL A 408 30.81 14.00 21.38
CA VAL A 408 29.49 14.27 21.99
C VAL A 408 29.46 15.63 22.69
N GLN A 409 30.57 16.04 23.33
CA GLN A 409 30.71 17.40 23.86
C GLN A 409 30.62 18.46 22.77
N LEU A 410 31.18 18.23 21.58
CA LEU A 410 31.07 19.14 20.43
C LEU A 410 29.65 19.13 19.83
N ASP A 411 29.00 17.97 19.79
CA ASP A 411 27.62 17.80 19.31
C ASP A 411 26.59 18.53 20.19
N LYS A 412 26.90 18.71 21.48
CA LYS A 412 26.06 19.46 22.44
C LYS A 412 26.51 20.90 22.67
N ILE A 413 27.35 21.47 21.79
CA ILE A 413 27.68 22.91 21.76
C ILE A 413 26.85 23.60 20.67
N PRO A 414 25.94 24.53 21.03
CA PRO A 414 25.25 25.34 20.04
C PRO A 414 26.20 26.26 19.25
N ASN A 415 25.86 26.49 17.98
CA ASN A 415 26.57 27.45 17.13
C ASN A 415 26.29 28.91 17.53
N THR A 416 26.86 29.87 16.81
CA THR A 416 26.72 31.32 17.11
C THR A 416 25.28 31.84 17.08
N ASN A 417 24.35 31.10 16.46
CA ASN A 417 22.93 31.43 16.38
C ASN A 417 22.09 30.66 17.43
N GLY A 418 22.71 29.90 18.32
CA GLY A 418 22.04 29.11 19.36
C GLY A 418 21.51 27.74 18.91
N LYS A 419 21.75 27.34 17.66
CA LYS A 419 21.28 26.07 17.07
C LYS A 419 22.27 24.92 17.33
N LEU A 420 21.78 23.71 17.56
CA LEU A 420 22.65 22.52 17.72
C LEU A 420 23.06 21.92 16.35
N PRO A 421 24.25 21.32 16.22
CA PRO A 421 24.72 20.68 14.99
C PRO A 421 23.73 19.67 14.40
N GLY A 422 23.34 19.88 13.14
CA GLY A 422 22.40 19.00 12.42
C GLY A 422 20.97 19.00 12.96
N LYS A 423 20.66 19.80 13.99
CA LYS A 423 19.32 19.89 14.58
C LYS A 423 18.46 20.88 13.81
N PHE A 424 17.89 20.45 12.68
CA PHE A 424 17.05 21.35 11.87
C PHE A 424 15.73 21.71 12.58
N HIS A 425 15.25 20.83 13.47
CA HIS A 425 14.05 21.03 14.27
C HIS A 425 14.39 21.64 15.65
N GLU A 426 14.33 22.96 15.79
CA GLU A 426 14.75 23.62 17.04
C GLU A 426 13.89 23.25 18.26
N GLU A 427 12.58 23.04 18.07
CA GLU A 427 11.63 22.73 19.15
C GLU A 427 11.75 21.29 19.67
N ALA A 428 12.41 20.39 18.93
CA ALA A 428 12.51 18.98 19.28
C ALA A 428 13.26 18.73 20.59
N GLY A 429 12.82 17.70 21.33
CA GLY A 429 13.57 17.19 22.48
C GLY A 429 14.94 16.65 22.05
N ASP A 430 15.95 16.86 22.90
CA ASP A 430 17.29 16.31 22.76
C ASP A 430 17.88 16.07 24.16
N PHE A 431 18.78 15.10 24.27
CA PHE A 431 19.40 14.71 25.53
C PHE A 431 20.54 15.67 25.91
N SER A 432 20.51 16.17 27.15
CA SER A 432 21.60 16.96 27.70
C SER A 432 22.88 16.12 27.88
N LEU A 433 24.04 16.79 27.91
CA LEU A 433 25.32 16.11 28.18
C LEU A 433 25.35 15.41 29.55
N ALA A 434 24.54 15.86 30.52
CA ALA A 434 24.39 15.20 31.82
C ALA A 434 23.58 13.90 31.70
N GLN A 435 22.46 13.92 30.97
CA GLN A 435 21.69 12.72 30.63
C GLN A 435 22.54 11.70 29.85
N TRP A 436 23.32 12.15 28.86
CA TRP A 436 24.28 11.29 28.14
C TRP A 436 25.26 10.60 29.10
N ASP A 437 25.97 11.37 29.92
CA ASP A 437 27.00 10.80 30.80
C ASP A 437 26.40 9.84 31.83
N ALA A 438 25.26 10.19 32.42
CA ALA A 438 24.57 9.40 33.43
C ALA A 438 23.91 8.12 32.88
N ASN A 439 23.39 8.16 31.64
CA ASN A 439 22.74 7.01 30.99
C ASN A 439 23.73 6.00 30.42
N CYS A 440 24.96 6.41 30.07
CA CYS A 440 26.06 5.48 29.83
C CYS A 440 26.45 4.65 31.09
N GLU A 441 26.06 5.11 32.28
CA GLU A 441 26.30 4.44 33.56
C GLU A 441 25.02 3.68 34.02
N PHE A 442 24.53 3.98 35.22
CA PHE A 442 23.44 3.27 35.89
C PHE A 442 22.15 4.12 36.02
N THR A 443 22.11 5.33 35.46
CA THR A 443 20.98 6.24 35.65
C THR A 443 19.93 6.04 34.56
N THR A 444 18.75 5.58 34.96
CA THR A 444 17.55 5.59 34.11
C THR A 444 17.05 7.02 33.96
N ILE A 445 16.88 7.49 32.72
CA ILE A 445 16.43 8.84 32.40
C ILE A 445 15.10 8.77 31.62
N LYS A 446 14.44 9.92 31.47
CA LYS A 446 13.27 10.07 30.61
C LYS A 446 13.71 10.16 29.15
N SER A 447 13.08 9.38 28.28
CA SER A 447 13.34 9.40 26.84
C SER A 447 12.68 10.61 26.17
N THR A 448 13.08 10.89 24.93
CA THR A 448 12.44 11.89 24.05
C THR A 448 10.99 11.53 23.69
N GLN A 449 10.54 10.29 23.96
CA GLN A 449 9.18 9.80 23.70
C GLN A 449 8.35 9.63 24.99
N ASN A 450 8.77 10.23 26.12
CA ASN A 450 8.14 10.12 27.45
C ASN A 450 8.04 8.68 27.99
N SER A 451 8.98 7.83 27.58
CA SER A 451 9.21 6.47 28.10
C SER A 451 10.53 6.44 28.89
N ARG A 452 10.99 5.27 29.33
CA ARG A 452 12.28 5.10 30.02
C ARG A 452 13.42 4.82 29.06
N SER A 453 14.54 5.48 29.27
CA SER A 453 15.85 5.03 28.80
C SER A 453 16.62 4.50 30.01
N TYR A 454 16.69 3.18 30.19
CA TYR A 454 17.47 2.58 31.28
C TYR A 454 18.97 2.91 31.15
N GLY A 455 19.67 3.03 32.28
CA GLY A 455 21.13 3.18 32.26
C GLY A 455 21.80 1.91 31.75
N LEU A 456 22.71 2.01 30.78
CA LEU A 456 23.29 0.85 30.07
C LEU A 456 23.89 -0.19 31.03
N LYS A 457 24.70 0.26 31.99
CA LYS A 457 25.32 -0.64 32.98
C LYS A 457 24.31 -1.19 33.97
N TYR A 458 23.24 -0.46 34.27
CA TYR A 458 22.14 -0.95 35.12
C TYR A 458 21.32 -2.04 34.41
N TRP A 459 20.99 -1.87 33.13
CA TRP A 459 20.31 -2.89 32.33
C TRP A 459 21.12 -4.19 32.33
N ILE A 460 22.39 -4.09 31.94
CA ILE A 460 23.33 -5.22 31.87
C ILE A 460 23.49 -5.91 33.23
N LEU A 461 23.70 -5.16 34.31
CA LEU A 461 23.88 -5.74 35.66
C LEU A 461 22.62 -6.48 36.12
N THR A 462 21.44 -5.87 35.96
CA THR A 462 20.18 -6.45 36.45
C THR A 462 19.80 -7.67 35.61
N LYS A 463 19.91 -7.60 34.28
CA LYS A 463 19.65 -8.74 33.40
C LYS A 463 20.64 -9.89 33.60
N TYR A 464 21.93 -9.57 33.81
CA TYR A 464 22.96 -10.57 34.19
C TYR A 464 22.57 -11.29 35.49
N ARG A 465 22.28 -10.53 36.56
CA ARG A 465 21.81 -11.10 37.84
C ARG A 465 20.58 -11.97 37.68
N TYR A 466 19.61 -11.52 36.89
CA TYR A 466 18.39 -12.28 36.60
C TYR A 466 18.72 -13.63 35.95
N VAL A 467 19.46 -13.63 34.83
CA VAL A 467 19.79 -14.87 34.10
C VAL A 467 20.64 -15.81 34.96
N CYS A 468 21.65 -15.29 35.66
CA CYS A 468 22.51 -16.06 36.57
C CYS A 468 21.71 -16.79 37.67
N LYS A 469 20.68 -16.13 38.24
CA LYS A 469 19.81 -16.72 39.27
C LYS A 469 18.85 -17.74 38.66
N THR A 470 18.09 -17.35 37.64
CA THR A 470 17.03 -18.16 37.01
C THR A 470 17.57 -19.46 36.44
N TYR A 471 18.74 -19.40 35.79
CA TYR A 471 19.34 -20.55 35.11
C TYR A 471 20.48 -21.20 35.91
N ASN A 472 20.61 -20.85 37.21
CA ASN A 472 21.52 -21.44 38.19
C ASN A 472 22.99 -21.51 37.70
N MET A 473 23.50 -20.37 37.22
CA MET A 473 24.86 -20.24 36.68
C MET A 473 25.89 -19.91 37.77
N THR A 474 27.16 -20.23 37.51
CA THR A 474 28.28 -19.80 38.39
C THR A 474 28.84 -18.47 37.90
N CYS A 475 28.20 -17.38 38.29
CA CYS A 475 28.52 -16.02 37.88
C CYS A 475 29.50 -15.29 38.81
N ASP A 476 30.06 -14.16 38.35
CA ASP A 476 31.08 -13.40 39.09
C ASP A 476 30.53 -12.88 40.44
N PRO A 477 31.11 -13.30 41.59
CA PRO A 477 30.61 -12.94 42.90
C PRO A 477 30.66 -11.44 43.19
N LEU A 478 31.51 -10.65 42.52
CA LEU A 478 31.51 -9.18 42.66
C LEU A 478 30.22 -8.57 42.13
N TYR A 479 29.76 -9.01 40.96
CA TYR A 479 28.57 -8.46 40.31
C TYR A 479 27.27 -9.13 40.79
N MET A 480 27.36 -10.32 41.38
CA MET A 480 26.24 -11.01 42.04
C MET A 480 25.96 -10.53 43.48
N ASP A 481 26.84 -9.73 44.10
CA ASP A 481 26.58 -9.13 45.41
C ASP A 481 25.50 -8.04 45.32
N GLU A 482 24.38 -8.21 46.03
CA GLU A 482 23.32 -7.21 46.08
C GLU A 482 23.77 -5.87 46.69
N ASN A 483 24.90 -5.86 47.42
CA ASN A 483 25.54 -4.67 47.99
C ASN A 483 26.56 -4.00 47.04
N TYR A 484 26.69 -4.45 45.79
CA TYR A 484 27.55 -3.82 44.77
C TYR A 484 27.17 -2.34 44.60
N GLU A 485 28.04 -1.43 45.04
CA GLU A 485 27.78 0.01 45.03
C GLU A 485 27.89 0.60 43.61
N TYR A 486 26.84 1.30 43.17
CA TYR A 486 26.84 2.11 41.95
C TYR A 486 26.16 3.48 42.17
N SER A 487 26.64 4.50 41.48
CA SER A 487 26.11 5.86 41.57
C SER A 487 24.97 6.09 40.57
N VAL A 488 23.87 6.68 41.04
CA VAL A 488 22.77 7.16 40.20
C VAL A 488 22.65 8.68 40.33
N ASP A 489 22.62 9.40 39.20
CA ASP A 489 22.55 10.85 39.20
C ASP A 489 21.10 11.33 39.37
N LYS A 490 20.75 11.61 40.62
CA LYS A 490 19.44 12.13 41.05
C LYS A 490 19.08 13.53 40.50
N SER A 491 19.95 14.17 39.70
CA SER A 491 19.62 15.41 38.99
C SER A 491 19.04 15.19 37.58
N VAL A 492 19.18 13.98 37.02
CA VAL A 492 18.66 13.60 35.69
C VAL A 492 17.91 12.25 35.67
N GLU A 493 17.85 11.55 36.81
CA GLU A 493 17.03 10.35 36.98
C GLU A 493 15.55 10.63 36.72
N SER A 494 14.88 9.75 35.96
CA SER A 494 13.42 9.75 35.82
C SER A 494 12.80 8.68 36.74
N PRO A 495 11.82 9.04 37.59
CA PRO A 495 11.12 8.07 38.42
C PRO A 495 10.11 7.25 37.58
N PRO A 496 9.75 6.02 38.02
CA PRO A 496 8.79 5.16 37.32
C PRO A 496 7.42 5.78 37.05
N GLU A 497 6.98 6.70 37.92
CA GLU A 497 5.67 7.34 37.90
C GLU A 497 5.54 8.48 36.86
N GLU A 498 6.61 8.80 36.14
CA GLU A 498 6.63 9.83 35.08
C GLU A 498 6.48 9.27 33.65
N ASP A 499 6.30 7.96 33.49
CA ASP A 499 6.02 7.31 32.20
C ASP A 499 4.58 7.61 31.74
N THR A 500 4.40 8.28 30.60
CA THR A 500 3.03 8.57 30.08
C THR A 500 2.36 7.36 29.42
N TRP A 501 3.12 6.28 29.16
CA TRP A 501 2.65 5.05 28.52
C TRP A 501 2.07 4.01 29.49
N VAL A 502 1.89 4.38 30.78
CA VAL A 502 1.31 3.53 31.83
C VAL A 502 -0.02 4.16 32.30
N ILE A 503 -1.08 3.95 31.53
CA ILE A 503 -2.36 4.68 31.70
C ILE A 503 -3.14 4.19 32.94
N TRP A 504 -3.36 5.08 33.91
CA TRP A 504 -4.44 4.98 34.88
C TRP A 504 -5.72 5.63 34.34
N THR A 505 -6.85 4.94 34.46
CA THR A 505 -8.15 5.40 33.96
C THR A 505 -8.73 6.55 34.81
N ASN A 506 -9.53 7.44 34.20
CA ASN A 506 -10.25 8.44 34.99
C ASN A 506 -11.61 8.89 34.44
N THR A 507 -12.46 9.20 35.43
CA THR A 507 -13.90 9.53 35.40
C THR A 507 -14.35 10.69 34.49
N ASN A 508 -15.65 10.69 34.17
CA ASN A 508 -16.31 11.69 33.31
C ASN A 508 -17.70 12.09 33.88
N PRO A 509 -18.10 13.38 33.97
CA PRO A 509 -19.45 13.80 34.36
C PRO A 509 -20.20 14.63 33.28
N SER A 510 -21.52 14.40 33.20
CA SER A 510 -22.46 14.83 32.15
C SER A 510 -23.06 16.25 32.28
N THR A 511 -23.84 16.69 31.26
CA THR A 511 -25.26 17.14 31.44
C THR A 511 -26.02 17.33 30.11
N GLU A 512 -27.37 17.41 30.16
CA GLU A 512 -28.32 17.26 29.03
C GLU A 512 -29.20 18.52 28.76
N THR A 513 -29.94 18.55 27.64
CA THR A 513 -31.40 18.91 27.45
C THR A 513 -31.69 19.17 25.95
N THR A 514 -32.60 18.53 25.17
CA THR A 514 -34.10 18.36 25.18
C THR A 514 -34.89 19.65 24.78
N VAL A 515 -36.00 19.67 23.98
CA VAL A 515 -36.80 18.62 23.30
C VAL A 515 -37.78 19.15 22.17
N ALA A 516 -37.88 18.44 21.02
CA ALA A 516 -39.07 18.11 20.19
C ALA A 516 -40.01 19.22 19.53
N PRO A 517 -41.12 18.91 18.80
CA PRO A 517 -41.14 18.30 17.43
C PRO A 517 -42.30 18.70 16.43
N GLN A 518 -42.29 18.15 15.19
CA GLN A 518 -43.46 17.70 14.35
C GLN A 518 -44.44 18.77 13.73
N PRO A 519 -45.38 18.43 12.77
CA PRO A 519 -45.44 17.36 11.74
C PRO A 519 -46.13 17.67 10.36
N THR A 520 -46.12 16.70 9.42
CA THR A 520 -47.16 16.33 8.38
C THR A 520 -47.52 17.30 7.21
N SER A 521 -47.96 16.86 6.00
CA SER A 521 -47.97 15.53 5.32
C SER A 521 -48.42 15.53 3.83
N THR A 522 -48.22 14.37 3.17
CA THR A 522 -49.08 13.72 2.13
C THR A 522 -49.17 14.21 0.67
N THR A 523 -48.39 13.55 -0.21
CA THR A 523 -48.82 12.55 -1.22
C THR A 523 -50.03 12.80 -2.16
N VAL A 524 -49.86 12.59 -3.49
CA VAL A 524 -50.57 11.57 -4.33
C VAL A 524 -50.12 11.63 -5.81
N VAL A 525 -50.04 10.45 -6.47
CA VAL A 525 -49.57 10.21 -7.86
C VAL A 525 -50.70 9.60 -8.70
N PRO A 526 -50.77 9.84 -10.04
CA PRO A 526 -50.84 8.70 -10.97
C PRO A 526 -50.15 8.86 -12.34
N GLN A 527 -49.61 7.72 -12.81
CA GLN A 527 -49.23 7.30 -14.18
C GLN A 527 -50.46 7.13 -15.14
N PRO A 528 -50.33 6.62 -16.41
CA PRO A 528 -49.16 6.37 -17.29
C PRO A 528 -49.35 7.15 -18.64
N THR A 529 -49.00 6.78 -19.90
CA THR A 529 -48.50 5.62 -20.71
C THR A 529 -48.02 6.21 -22.09
N SER A 530 -47.32 5.59 -23.06
CA SER A 530 -46.80 4.23 -23.34
C SER A 530 -45.70 4.27 -24.44
N THR A 531 -44.96 3.17 -24.63
CA THR A 531 -43.89 2.92 -25.63
C THR A 531 -44.30 2.82 -27.12
N THR A 532 -43.34 3.03 -28.04
CA THR A 532 -43.13 2.25 -29.30
C THR A 532 -41.67 2.37 -29.79
N VAL A 533 -41.13 1.38 -30.51
CA VAL A 533 -39.72 1.31 -31.00
C VAL A 533 -39.65 0.89 -32.48
N VAL A 534 -38.74 1.48 -33.28
CA VAL A 534 -38.32 1.05 -34.64
C VAL A 534 -36.80 1.34 -34.83
N SER A 535 -36.12 0.76 -35.82
CA SER A 535 -34.66 0.47 -35.77
C SER A 535 -33.81 0.72 -37.04
N GLN A 536 -32.47 0.83 -36.83
CA GLN A 536 -31.34 0.67 -37.80
C GLN A 536 -31.14 1.74 -38.90
N PRO A 537 -29.95 1.85 -39.58
CA PRO A 537 -28.76 0.96 -39.60
C PRO A 537 -27.44 1.61 -39.09
N THR A 538 -26.32 1.56 -39.84
CA THR A 538 -24.92 1.74 -39.35
C THR A 538 -23.99 2.31 -40.44
N GLU A 539 -22.91 3.01 -40.07
CA GLU A 539 -21.90 3.60 -40.98
C GLU A 539 -20.48 3.51 -40.39
N THR A 540 -19.44 3.31 -41.23
CA THR A 540 -18.10 2.80 -40.83
C THR A 540 -16.99 3.86 -40.87
N SER A 541 -17.18 4.95 -40.17
CA SER A 541 -16.08 5.81 -39.69
C SER A 541 -16.46 6.38 -38.32
N ASN A 542 -15.48 6.76 -37.49
CA ASN A 542 -15.79 7.50 -36.27
C ASN A 542 -15.88 9.01 -36.53
N SER A 543 -16.91 9.38 -37.31
CA SER A 543 -17.23 10.73 -37.76
C SER A 543 -17.37 11.78 -36.65
N PHE A 544 -17.42 11.35 -35.38
CA PHE A 544 -17.34 12.23 -34.23
C PHE A 544 -15.95 12.86 -34.05
N ILE A 545 -14.88 12.08 -34.17
CA ILE A 545 -13.49 12.51 -33.87
C ILE A 545 -12.90 13.30 -35.05
N GLY A 546 -13.37 13.07 -36.28
CA GLY A 546 -12.96 13.81 -37.46
C GLY A 546 -11.54 13.45 -37.91
N ASN A 547 -10.67 14.45 -38.03
CA ASN A 547 -9.30 14.30 -38.53
C ASN A 547 -8.24 14.43 -37.42
N ALA A 548 -8.60 14.23 -36.14
CA ALA A 548 -7.63 14.26 -35.04
C ALA A 548 -6.72 13.02 -35.10
N GLU A 549 -5.40 13.24 -35.06
CA GLU A 549 -4.41 12.16 -35.11
C GLU A 549 -4.44 11.32 -33.82
N ARG A 550 -4.62 10.01 -33.95
CA ARG A 550 -4.61 9.02 -32.85
C ARG A 550 -3.73 7.83 -33.23
N ALA A 551 -3.37 7.01 -32.24
CA ALA A 551 -2.74 5.73 -32.55
C ALA A 551 -3.66 4.81 -33.37
N GLU A 552 -3.06 4.13 -34.34
CA GLU A 552 -3.69 3.12 -35.21
C GLU A 552 -4.50 2.09 -34.39
N LEU A 553 -4.04 1.74 -33.17
CA LEU A 553 -4.78 0.90 -32.21
C LEU A 553 -6.23 1.36 -31.98
N PHE A 554 -6.46 2.66 -31.86
CA PHE A 554 -7.76 3.23 -31.52
C PHE A 554 -8.63 3.51 -32.76
N GLU A 555 -8.02 3.59 -33.94
CA GLU A 555 -8.73 3.63 -35.22
C GLU A 555 -9.21 2.24 -35.64
N LEU A 556 -8.37 1.22 -35.50
CA LEU A 556 -8.71 -0.18 -35.79
C LEU A 556 -9.87 -0.69 -34.91
N THR A 557 -9.92 -0.23 -33.66
CA THR A 557 -10.95 -0.62 -32.68
C THR A 557 -12.24 0.22 -32.73
N ASP A 558 -12.33 1.30 -33.54
CA ASP A 558 -13.52 2.17 -33.60
C ASP A 558 -14.81 1.46 -34.08
N ASN A 559 -14.70 0.25 -34.65
CA ASN A 559 -15.82 -0.51 -35.21
C ASN A 559 -15.84 -2.01 -34.81
N GLU A 560 -14.85 -2.49 -34.06
CA GLU A 560 -14.75 -3.88 -33.58
C GLU A 560 -14.05 -3.94 -32.22
N VAL A 561 -14.56 -4.75 -31.30
CA VAL A 561 -13.92 -4.99 -29.99
C VAL A 561 -12.93 -6.16 -30.13
N PRO A 562 -11.62 -5.94 -29.93
CA PRO A 562 -10.60 -6.96 -30.04
C PRO A 562 -10.67 -7.96 -28.89
N ILE A 563 -10.03 -9.11 -29.07
CA ILE A 563 -9.79 -10.10 -28.03
C ILE A 563 -8.33 -9.98 -27.58
N ILE A 564 -8.12 -9.77 -26.28
CA ILE A 564 -6.81 -9.84 -25.62
C ILE A 564 -6.77 -11.13 -24.80
N ARG A 565 -5.82 -12.00 -25.12
CA ARG A 565 -5.56 -13.22 -24.34
C ARG A 565 -4.21 -13.09 -23.65
N ILE A 566 -4.20 -13.18 -22.33
CA ILE A 566 -2.98 -13.26 -21.52
C ILE A 566 -2.75 -14.73 -21.14
N THR A 567 -1.50 -15.17 -21.16
CA THR A 567 -1.10 -16.46 -20.60
C THR A 567 -0.09 -16.23 -19.49
N LEU A 568 -0.40 -16.75 -18.32
CA LEU A 568 0.38 -16.75 -17.08
C LEU A 568 0.75 -18.20 -16.71
N PRO A 569 1.81 -18.42 -15.90
CA PRO A 569 1.90 -19.59 -15.04
C PRO A 569 0.65 -19.74 -14.15
N ASP A 570 0.24 -20.97 -13.84
CA ASP A 570 -1.00 -21.23 -13.11
C ASP A 570 -0.93 -20.76 -11.64
N ASP A 571 0.26 -20.87 -11.04
CA ASP A 571 0.59 -20.34 -9.71
C ASP A 571 0.56 -18.80 -9.68
N GLU A 572 1.10 -18.13 -10.71
CA GLU A 572 0.95 -16.68 -10.87
C GLU A 572 -0.51 -16.28 -11.11
N TYR A 573 -1.33 -17.14 -11.74
CA TYR A 573 -2.73 -16.82 -11.99
C TYR A 573 -3.59 -16.96 -10.73
N GLU A 574 -3.39 -17.99 -9.91
CA GLU A 574 -4.05 -18.08 -8.61
C GLU A 574 -3.54 -17.01 -7.63
N LEU A 575 -2.25 -16.64 -7.69
CA LEU A 575 -1.74 -15.46 -6.97
C LEU A 575 -2.44 -14.17 -7.46
N LEU A 576 -2.64 -13.99 -8.76
CA LEU A 576 -3.39 -12.84 -9.29
C LEU A 576 -4.83 -12.82 -8.74
N LYS A 577 -5.51 -13.96 -8.65
CA LYS A 577 -6.86 -14.05 -8.07
C LYS A 577 -6.87 -13.68 -6.58
N ILE A 578 -5.86 -14.09 -5.82
CA ILE A 578 -5.69 -13.74 -4.40
C ILE A 578 -5.39 -12.23 -4.24
N GLU A 579 -4.43 -11.70 -5.00
CA GLU A 579 -4.03 -10.29 -4.96
C GLU A 579 -5.11 -9.34 -5.48
N ALA A 580 -5.91 -9.79 -6.46
CA ALA A 580 -7.17 -9.15 -6.81
C ALA A 580 -8.11 -9.18 -5.62
N ASN A 581 -8.38 -10.37 -5.04
CA ASN A 581 -9.38 -10.54 -3.97
C ASN A 581 -9.05 -9.78 -2.64
N LYS A 582 -7.83 -9.26 -2.47
CA LYS A 582 -7.51 -8.31 -1.39
C LYS A 582 -8.13 -6.92 -1.57
N GLY A 583 -8.40 -6.47 -2.80
CA GLY A 583 -8.80 -5.08 -3.10
C GLY A 583 -10.09 -4.59 -2.42
N TYR A 584 -11.15 -5.40 -2.46
CA TYR A 584 -12.41 -5.19 -1.72
C TYR A 584 -12.27 -5.46 -0.22
N ASN A 585 -11.40 -6.40 0.14
CA ASN A 585 -11.16 -6.76 1.54
C ASN A 585 -10.30 -5.69 2.22
N LEU A 586 -10.98 -4.68 2.75
CA LEU A 586 -10.70 -4.11 4.07
C LEU A 586 -10.66 -5.27 5.10
N TYR A 587 -9.59 -6.08 5.05
CA TYR A 587 -9.44 -7.29 5.85
C TYR A 587 -9.09 -6.87 7.28
N LEU A 588 -10.10 -6.44 8.02
CA LEU A 588 -10.02 -6.23 9.45
C LEU A 588 -9.48 -7.54 10.06
N PRO A 589 -8.32 -7.52 10.75
CA PRO A 589 -7.84 -8.69 11.47
C PRO A 589 -8.91 -9.21 12.44
N ASP A 590 -8.87 -10.50 12.74
CA ASP A 590 -9.81 -11.14 13.69
C ASP A 590 -9.82 -10.43 15.06
N GLU A 591 -8.71 -9.79 15.44
CA GLU A 591 -8.59 -8.91 16.61
C GLU A 591 -9.49 -7.66 16.52
N ILE A 592 -9.61 -7.01 15.36
CA ILE A 592 -10.47 -5.82 15.19
C ILE A 592 -11.95 -6.22 15.15
N ILE A 593 -12.25 -7.35 14.52
CA ILE A 593 -13.57 -8.00 14.56
C ILE A 593 -13.96 -8.28 16.03
N SER A 594 -13.04 -8.88 16.80
CA SER A 594 -13.22 -9.16 18.23
C SER A 594 -13.37 -7.89 19.10
N LEU A 595 -12.45 -6.92 18.97
CA LEU A 595 -12.44 -5.67 19.74
C LEU A 595 -13.71 -4.86 19.55
N ASN A 596 -14.24 -4.78 18.32
CA ASN A 596 -15.49 -4.07 18.02
C ASN A 596 -16.74 -4.98 18.13
N ASN A 597 -16.58 -6.27 18.50
CA ASN A 597 -17.65 -7.28 18.60
C ASN A 597 -18.48 -7.44 17.30
N LEU A 598 -17.82 -7.32 16.15
CA LEU A 598 -18.40 -7.46 14.81
C LEU A 598 -18.75 -8.92 14.52
N LYS A 599 -19.80 -9.16 13.73
CA LYS A 599 -20.32 -10.50 13.41
C LYS A 599 -20.12 -10.90 11.95
N GLY A 600 -19.52 -10.04 11.14
CA GLY A 600 -19.18 -10.29 9.74
C GLY A 600 -18.91 -8.99 8.98
N LEU A 601 -18.72 -9.11 7.66
CA LEU A 601 -18.45 -7.99 6.74
C LEU A 601 -19.61 -6.98 6.66
N SER A 602 -20.82 -7.36 7.08
CA SER A 602 -21.97 -6.44 7.27
C SER A 602 -21.68 -5.31 8.27
N ASP A 603 -20.80 -5.56 9.23
CA ASP A 603 -20.59 -4.70 10.40
C ASP A 603 -19.36 -3.79 10.23
N ILE A 604 -18.77 -3.74 9.02
CA ILE A 604 -17.57 -2.95 8.69
C ILE A 604 -17.76 -1.44 8.91
N GLY A 605 -19.03 -0.98 8.93
CA GLY A 605 -19.42 0.38 9.29
C GLY A 605 -19.52 0.68 10.79
N ALA A 606 -19.43 -0.34 11.65
CA ALA A 606 -19.44 -0.22 13.10
C ALA A 606 -18.02 -0.22 13.71
N VAL A 607 -16.99 -0.25 12.87
CA VAL A 607 -15.58 -0.14 13.27
C VAL A 607 -15.33 1.23 13.89
N ASP A 608 -14.79 1.26 15.11
CA ASP A 608 -14.17 2.47 15.65
C ASP A 608 -12.82 2.71 14.94
N TRP A 609 -12.82 3.63 13.96
CA TRP A 609 -11.64 4.00 13.20
C TRP A 609 -10.52 4.61 14.08
N SER A 610 -10.81 5.02 15.31
CA SER A 610 -9.77 5.42 16.30
C SER A 610 -9.04 4.22 16.95
N VAL A 611 -9.49 2.99 16.71
CA VAL A 611 -8.78 1.75 17.09
C VAL A 611 -7.77 1.35 16.01
N LEU A 612 -8.10 1.53 14.72
CA LEU A 612 -7.23 1.19 13.59
C LEU A 612 -5.89 1.93 13.65
N GLY A 613 -5.90 3.22 13.98
CA GLY A 613 -4.68 4.03 14.17
C GLY A 613 -3.77 3.62 15.33
N LYS A 614 -4.12 2.58 16.11
CA LYS A 614 -3.33 2.01 17.20
C LYS A 614 -2.70 0.65 16.85
N LEU A 615 -3.02 0.10 15.69
CA LEU A 615 -2.61 -1.24 15.24
C LEU A 615 -1.66 -1.20 14.02
N ASP A 616 -1.20 0.00 13.64
CA ASP A 616 -0.36 0.27 12.45
C ASP A 616 -0.94 -0.34 11.15
N TYR A 617 -2.27 -0.54 11.12
CA TYR A 617 -2.98 -1.18 10.03
C TYR A 617 -3.27 -0.15 8.95
N ASN A 618 -2.58 -0.30 7.81
CA ASN A 618 -2.95 0.43 6.60
C ASN A 618 -4.08 -0.34 5.87
N PRO A 619 -5.31 0.20 5.79
CA PRO A 619 -6.40 -0.42 5.01
C PRO A 619 -6.11 -0.54 3.51
N LEU A 620 -5.05 0.12 3.04
CA LEU A 620 -4.56 0.09 1.66
C LEU A 620 -3.17 -0.59 1.60
N GLU A 621 -2.96 -1.71 2.30
CA GLU A 621 -1.78 -2.58 2.11
C GLU A 621 -1.82 -3.14 0.67
N GLN A 622 -1.19 -2.42 -0.27
CA GLN A 622 -1.48 -2.54 -1.70
C GLN A 622 -1.06 -3.90 -2.25
N SER A 623 -1.99 -4.64 -2.84
CA SER A 623 -1.68 -5.89 -3.55
C SER A 623 -0.74 -5.65 -4.73
N THR A 624 0.46 -6.24 -4.69
CA THR A 624 1.59 -5.82 -5.53
C THR A 624 1.69 -6.53 -6.88
N PHE A 625 0.74 -7.41 -7.23
CA PHE A 625 0.86 -8.33 -8.37
C PHE A 625 1.36 -7.67 -9.66
N GLU A 626 2.61 -7.99 -10.02
CA GLU A 626 3.28 -7.65 -11.27
C GLU A 626 4.14 -8.85 -11.68
N THR A 627 3.99 -9.32 -12.91
CA THR A 627 4.76 -10.43 -13.47
C THR A 627 5.47 -10.04 -14.76
N LYS A 628 6.67 -10.60 -14.94
CA LYS A 628 7.50 -10.54 -16.14
C LYS A 628 7.50 -11.88 -16.91
N ASN A 629 6.66 -12.83 -16.54
CA ASN A 629 6.53 -14.16 -17.17
C ASN A 629 5.32 -14.28 -18.11
N ALA A 630 4.44 -13.29 -18.10
CA ALA A 630 3.26 -13.21 -18.96
C ALA A 630 3.57 -13.09 -20.46
N THR A 631 2.71 -13.70 -21.29
CA THR A 631 2.64 -13.47 -22.75
C THR A 631 1.25 -12.97 -23.15
N MET A 632 1.14 -12.29 -24.29
CA MET A 632 -0.12 -11.74 -24.81
C MET A 632 -0.36 -12.12 -26.27
N THR A 633 -1.61 -12.41 -26.60
CA THR A 633 -2.13 -12.43 -27.97
C THR A 633 -3.18 -11.32 -28.12
N PHE A 634 -3.13 -10.57 -29.22
CA PHE A 634 -4.12 -9.56 -29.61
C PHE A 634 -4.78 -9.99 -30.93
N GLU A 635 -6.10 -10.04 -30.96
CA GLU A 635 -6.88 -10.53 -32.10
C GLU A 635 -7.94 -9.50 -32.51
N ILE A 636 -7.91 -9.09 -33.79
CA ILE A 636 -8.84 -8.13 -34.39
C ILE A 636 -8.97 -8.36 -35.91
N ASN A 637 -10.18 -8.25 -36.47
CA ASN A 637 -10.51 -8.53 -37.87
C ASN A 637 -10.03 -9.92 -38.37
N GLY A 638 -9.86 -10.89 -37.46
CA GLY A 638 -9.27 -12.21 -37.74
C GLY A 638 -7.74 -12.23 -37.93
N ASN A 639 -7.06 -11.10 -37.73
CA ASN A 639 -5.60 -11.05 -37.60
C ASN A 639 -5.22 -11.34 -36.15
N VAL A 640 -4.07 -12.02 -35.94
CA VAL A 640 -3.63 -12.50 -34.62
C VAL A 640 -2.16 -12.12 -34.39
N GLU A 641 -1.92 -11.16 -33.53
CA GLU A 641 -0.58 -10.69 -33.12
C GLU A 641 -0.13 -11.33 -31.80
N LYS A 642 1.16 -11.62 -31.64
CA LYS A 642 1.67 -12.42 -30.51
C LYS A 642 2.92 -11.83 -29.87
N TYR A 643 2.77 -11.38 -28.63
CA TYR A 643 3.77 -10.70 -27.82
C TYR A 643 4.33 -11.65 -26.76
N LYS A 644 5.52 -12.20 -27.03
CA LYS A 644 6.17 -13.23 -26.19
C LYS A 644 6.76 -12.70 -24.88
N LYS A 645 6.76 -11.39 -24.67
CA LYS A 645 7.31 -10.72 -23.47
C LYS A 645 6.50 -9.47 -23.16
N ILE A 646 5.52 -9.61 -22.26
CA ILE A 646 4.87 -8.45 -21.62
C ILE A 646 5.26 -8.41 -20.15
N THR A 647 5.17 -7.24 -19.51
CA THR A 647 4.93 -7.15 -18.08
C THR A 647 3.42 -6.98 -17.89
N PHE A 648 2.84 -7.75 -16.98
CA PHE A 648 1.41 -7.71 -16.66
C PHE A 648 1.24 -7.37 -15.18
N LYS A 649 0.39 -6.40 -14.86
CA LYS A 649 0.27 -5.85 -13.49
C LYS A 649 -1.19 -5.55 -13.12
N LEU A 650 -1.55 -5.81 -11.87
CA LEU A 650 -2.83 -5.41 -11.29
C LEU A 650 -2.91 -3.86 -11.21
N GLY A 651 -3.85 -3.27 -11.93
CA GLY A 651 -4.03 -1.83 -12.07
C GLY A 651 -4.77 -1.17 -10.90
N GLY A 652 -4.80 0.16 -10.93
CA GLY A 652 -5.53 1.00 -9.98
C GLY A 652 -4.99 1.01 -8.54
N THR A 653 -5.64 1.81 -7.70
CA THR A 653 -5.41 1.84 -6.25
C THR A 653 -6.77 1.78 -5.53
N SER A 654 -7.50 2.90 -5.44
CA SER A 654 -8.87 2.93 -4.91
C SER A 654 -9.84 2.04 -5.72
N SER A 655 -9.70 2.01 -7.05
CA SER A 655 -10.56 1.23 -7.95
C SER A 655 -10.53 -0.29 -7.72
N ARG A 656 -9.64 -0.80 -6.86
CA ARG A 656 -9.59 -2.21 -6.45
C ARG A 656 -10.65 -2.56 -5.40
N MET A 657 -11.31 -1.56 -4.80
CA MET A 657 -12.46 -1.77 -3.91
C MET A 657 -13.74 -2.19 -4.65
N PHE A 658 -13.74 -2.21 -5.98
CA PHE A 658 -14.89 -2.61 -6.80
C PHE A 658 -14.74 -4.06 -7.26
N GLY A 659 -15.86 -4.72 -7.56
CA GLY A 659 -15.90 -6.17 -7.76
C GLY A 659 -14.97 -6.73 -8.84
N LYS A 660 -14.63 -5.91 -9.85
CA LYS A 660 -13.85 -6.28 -11.04
C LYS A 660 -12.52 -5.52 -11.05
N SER A 661 -11.42 -6.24 -11.20
CA SER A 661 -10.06 -5.67 -11.21
C SER A 661 -9.64 -5.12 -12.58
N GLY A 662 -8.80 -4.09 -12.59
CA GLY A 662 -8.15 -3.55 -13.80
C GLY A 662 -6.70 -3.98 -13.94
N TYR A 663 -6.09 -3.73 -15.11
CA TYR A 663 -4.76 -4.22 -15.46
C TYR A 663 -3.93 -3.19 -16.24
N ASN A 664 -2.62 -3.18 -15.99
CA ASN A 664 -1.62 -2.44 -16.78
C ASN A 664 -0.76 -3.44 -17.55
N ILE A 665 -0.52 -3.19 -18.84
CA ILE A 665 0.25 -4.07 -19.73
C ILE A 665 1.38 -3.27 -20.38
N LYS A 666 2.62 -3.77 -20.28
CA LYS A 666 3.81 -3.17 -20.90
C LYS A 666 4.51 -4.18 -21.80
N ILE A 667 4.52 -3.92 -23.10
CA ILE A 667 5.20 -4.75 -24.10
C ILE A 667 6.71 -4.53 -24.00
N ARG A 668 7.50 -5.61 -24.03
CA ARG A 668 8.96 -5.59 -23.86
C ARG A 668 9.66 -6.16 -25.09
N GLY A 669 10.89 -5.70 -25.35
CA GLY A 669 11.75 -6.23 -26.41
C GLY A 669 11.90 -5.36 -27.66
N LYS A 670 11.38 -4.12 -27.62
CA LYS A 670 11.22 -3.17 -28.75
C LYS A 670 10.03 -3.45 -29.68
N ASP A 671 9.22 -4.47 -29.37
CA ASP A 671 7.90 -4.65 -29.97
C ASP A 671 6.91 -3.59 -29.44
N SER A 672 5.88 -3.25 -30.21
CA SER A 672 4.76 -2.40 -29.79
C SER A 672 3.46 -2.87 -30.44
N LEU A 673 2.32 -2.60 -29.80
CA LEU A 673 0.98 -2.79 -30.37
C LEU A 673 0.57 -1.48 -31.04
N HIS A 674 0.63 -1.44 -32.38
CA HIS A 674 0.21 -0.28 -33.20
C HIS A 674 0.73 1.08 -32.68
N GLY A 675 2.03 1.16 -32.34
CA GLY A 675 2.65 2.38 -31.80
C GLY A 675 2.41 2.62 -30.31
N ARG A 676 2.03 1.59 -29.53
CA ARG A 676 1.95 1.63 -28.06
C ARG A 676 2.74 0.50 -27.43
N THR A 677 3.67 0.85 -26.54
CA THR A 677 4.39 -0.13 -25.69
C THR A 677 3.76 -0.29 -24.32
N GLN A 678 2.80 0.56 -23.94
CA GLN A 678 2.05 0.51 -22.68
C GLN A 678 0.57 0.81 -22.93
N ILE A 679 -0.31 -0.02 -22.35
CA ILE A 679 -1.77 0.10 -22.39
C ILE A 679 -2.36 -0.25 -21.02
N LYS A 680 -3.57 0.22 -20.73
CA LYS A 680 -4.37 -0.19 -19.56
C LYS A 680 -5.66 -0.85 -20.03
N LEU A 681 -6.11 -1.85 -19.29
CA LEU A 681 -7.45 -2.44 -19.38
C LEU A 681 -8.20 -2.10 -18.09
N ARG A 682 -9.14 -1.16 -18.16
CA ARG A 682 -9.92 -0.73 -17.00
C ARG A 682 -11.33 -1.29 -17.05
N PRO A 683 -11.89 -1.77 -15.94
CA PRO A 683 -13.28 -2.15 -15.85
C PRO A 683 -14.20 -0.95 -15.59
N ASP A 684 -13.62 0.21 -15.20
CA ASP A 684 -14.31 1.43 -14.76
C ASP A 684 -15.49 1.16 -13.80
N ALA A 685 -15.34 0.16 -12.92
CA ALA A 685 -16.41 -0.43 -12.10
C ALA A 685 -17.01 0.52 -11.03
N ARG A 686 -16.52 1.75 -10.95
CA ARG A 686 -17.19 2.91 -10.33
C ARG A 686 -18.49 3.25 -11.05
N GLU A 687 -18.48 3.21 -12.39
CA GLU A 687 -19.48 3.81 -13.27
C GLU A 687 -20.25 2.78 -14.10
N ALA A 688 -21.53 3.05 -14.33
CA ALA A 688 -22.47 2.02 -14.79
C ALA A 688 -22.53 1.80 -16.31
N THR A 689 -21.82 2.60 -17.12
CA THR A 689 -22.06 2.67 -18.58
C THR A 689 -20.94 2.09 -19.45
N PHE A 690 -19.70 2.04 -18.94
CA PHE A 690 -18.46 1.92 -19.73
C PHE A 690 -18.24 3.07 -20.74
N LEU A 691 -19.04 4.14 -20.70
CA LEU A 691 -19.01 5.21 -21.71
C LEU A 691 -18.32 6.49 -21.23
N ARG A 692 -18.16 6.73 -19.91
CA ARG A 692 -17.67 8.02 -19.40
C ARG A 692 -16.24 8.32 -19.85
N THR A 693 -15.33 7.40 -19.57
CA THR A 693 -13.93 7.46 -20.01
C THR A 693 -13.79 7.57 -21.53
N LYS A 694 -14.61 6.84 -22.29
CA LYS A 694 -14.62 6.90 -23.76
C LYS A 694 -15.09 8.27 -24.26
N LEU A 695 -16.14 8.83 -23.67
CA LEU A 695 -16.73 10.09 -24.06
C LEU A 695 -15.81 11.28 -23.70
N ALA A 696 -15.19 11.24 -22.52
CA ALA A 696 -14.16 12.20 -22.09
C ALA A 696 -13.01 12.26 -23.12
N SER A 697 -12.38 11.11 -23.39
CA SER A 697 -11.33 10.99 -24.40
C SER A 697 -11.80 11.48 -25.77
N ASP A 698 -12.97 11.06 -26.25
CA ASP A 698 -13.46 11.44 -27.58
C ASP A 698 -13.73 12.95 -27.70
N ILE A 699 -14.23 13.61 -26.64
CA ILE A 699 -14.45 15.06 -26.60
C ILE A 699 -13.11 15.81 -26.65
N LEU A 700 -12.15 15.44 -25.80
CA LEU A 700 -10.83 16.06 -25.76
C LEU A 700 -10.05 15.86 -27.08
N ASN A 701 -10.06 14.64 -27.64
CA ASN A 701 -9.45 14.36 -28.95
C ASN A 701 -10.14 15.18 -30.07
N ARG A 702 -11.47 15.29 -30.09
CA ARG A 702 -12.23 16.11 -31.06
C ARG A 702 -11.91 17.61 -30.95
N LEU A 703 -11.58 18.11 -29.76
CA LEU A 703 -11.11 19.48 -29.52
C LEU A 703 -9.63 19.70 -29.92
N GLY A 704 -8.93 18.65 -30.35
CA GLY A 704 -7.49 18.70 -30.65
C GLY A 704 -6.62 18.89 -29.40
N LEU A 705 -7.08 18.40 -28.24
CA LEU A 705 -6.36 18.48 -26.98
C LEU A 705 -5.47 17.24 -26.76
N PRO A 706 -4.26 17.40 -26.19
CA PRO A 706 -3.32 16.31 -25.98
C PRO A 706 -3.79 15.42 -24.83
N THR A 707 -4.55 14.37 -25.12
CA THR A 707 -5.16 13.46 -24.14
C THR A 707 -4.93 11.98 -24.46
N ILE A 708 -5.23 11.08 -23.53
CA ILE A 708 -5.28 9.64 -23.82
C ILE A 708 -6.35 9.31 -24.86
N SER A 709 -6.13 8.20 -25.58
CA SER A 709 -7.15 7.57 -26.40
C SER A 709 -7.72 6.35 -25.66
N ALA A 710 -9.05 6.19 -25.75
CA ALA A 710 -9.77 5.08 -25.18
C ALA A 710 -10.65 4.39 -26.23
N ASN A 711 -10.83 3.08 -26.08
CA ASN A 711 -11.78 2.22 -26.77
C ASN A 711 -12.06 1.00 -25.89
N TYR A 712 -12.35 -0.17 -26.46
CA TYR A 712 -12.72 -1.37 -25.70
C TYR A 712 -11.85 -2.59 -26.05
N ALA A 713 -11.92 -3.62 -25.20
CA ALA A 713 -11.41 -4.97 -25.47
C ALA A 713 -12.24 -6.01 -24.68
N THR A 714 -12.19 -7.27 -25.12
CA THR A 714 -12.52 -8.42 -24.27
C THR A 714 -11.24 -9.06 -23.75
N LEU A 715 -11.23 -9.47 -22.48
CA LEU A 715 -10.05 -10.04 -21.82
C LEU A 715 -10.26 -11.51 -21.47
N TYR A 716 -9.25 -12.32 -21.77
CA TYR A 716 -9.07 -13.68 -21.26
C TYR A 716 -7.73 -13.81 -20.55
N ILE A 717 -7.68 -14.58 -19.47
CA ILE A 717 -6.42 -15.01 -18.82
C ILE A 717 -6.47 -16.53 -18.63
N ASN A 718 -5.46 -17.25 -19.11
CA ASN A 718 -5.43 -18.72 -19.16
C ASN A 718 -6.75 -19.32 -19.72
N ASP A 719 -7.25 -18.68 -20.78
CA ASP A 719 -8.52 -18.93 -21.47
C ASP A 719 -9.82 -18.81 -20.62
N GLU A 720 -9.72 -18.41 -19.35
CA GLU A 720 -10.86 -17.92 -18.55
C GLU A 720 -11.30 -16.54 -19.06
N TYR A 721 -12.60 -16.35 -19.31
CA TYR A 721 -13.15 -15.07 -19.77
C TYR A 721 -13.35 -14.10 -18.60
N LEU A 722 -12.55 -13.03 -18.56
CA LEU A 722 -12.61 -12.01 -17.51
C LEU A 722 -13.50 -10.81 -17.86
N GLY A 723 -14.11 -10.81 -19.04
CA GLY A 723 -15.15 -9.83 -19.38
C GLY A 723 -14.75 -8.75 -20.38
N PHE A 724 -15.59 -7.72 -20.41
CA PHE A 724 -15.46 -6.50 -21.19
C PHE A 724 -14.70 -5.41 -20.42
N TYR A 725 -13.82 -4.69 -21.10
CA TYR A 725 -12.92 -3.68 -20.54
C TYR A 725 -12.81 -2.45 -21.44
N VAL A 726 -12.57 -1.29 -20.84
CA VAL A 726 -12.07 -0.09 -21.52
C VAL A 726 -10.57 -0.28 -21.77
N LEU A 727 -10.19 -0.29 -23.05
CA LEU A 727 -8.80 -0.29 -23.51
C LEU A 727 -8.34 1.16 -23.68
N MET A 728 -7.25 1.56 -23.02
CA MET A 728 -6.66 2.89 -23.17
C MET A 728 -5.14 2.85 -23.27
N ASP A 729 -4.54 3.92 -23.79
CA ASP A 729 -3.11 4.18 -23.59
C ASP A 729 -2.87 4.89 -22.24
N SER A 730 -1.63 5.30 -21.99
CA SER A 730 -1.25 6.00 -20.76
C SER A 730 -0.22 7.07 -21.07
N ILE A 731 -0.41 8.26 -20.51
CA ILE A 731 0.59 9.34 -20.55
C ILE A 731 1.83 8.83 -19.81
N LYS A 732 2.85 8.51 -20.60
CA LYS A 732 4.17 7.95 -20.26
C LYS A 732 5.12 8.28 -21.40
N LYS A 733 6.44 8.13 -21.21
CA LYS A 733 7.45 8.38 -22.28
C LYS A 733 7.06 7.92 -23.69
N SER A 734 6.54 6.70 -23.86
CA SER A 734 6.15 6.13 -25.16
C SER A 734 4.90 6.77 -25.80
N TRP A 735 4.07 7.46 -25.02
CA TRP A 735 2.98 8.29 -25.53
C TRP A 735 3.51 9.67 -25.94
N ILE A 736 4.45 10.23 -25.17
CA ILE A 736 5.17 11.46 -25.52
C ILE A 736 5.98 11.31 -26.81
N GLU A 737 6.73 10.21 -26.96
CA GLU A 737 7.44 9.83 -28.18
C GLU A 737 6.51 9.83 -29.40
N TYR A 738 5.29 9.28 -29.26
CA TYR A 738 4.32 9.19 -30.34
C TYR A 738 3.67 10.54 -30.68
N VAL A 739 3.26 11.32 -29.67
CA VAL A 739 2.49 12.56 -29.86
C VAL A 739 3.39 13.77 -30.20
N TYR A 740 4.62 13.79 -29.69
CA TYR A 740 5.54 14.95 -29.82
C TYR A 740 6.86 14.61 -30.53
N GLY A 741 7.18 13.33 -30.76
CA GLY A 741 8.48 12.91 -31.31
C GLY A 741 9.64 12.93 -30.29
N ASP A 742 9.34 13.15 -29.01
CA ASP A 742 10.29 13.28 -27.92
C ASP A 742 10.57 11.91 -27.28
N VAL A 743 11.64 11.26 -27.77
CA VAL A 743 11.97 9.84 -27.53
C VAL A 743 12.50 9.56 -26.11
N ASP A 744 13.25 10.51 -25.54
CA ASP A 744 14.03 10.32 -24.31
C ASP A 744 13.68 11.34 -23.23
N THR A 745 12.41 11.78 -23.19
CA THR A 745 11.98 12.94 -22.39
C THR A 745 12.40 12.88 -20.91
N THR A 746 12.87 14.02 -20.43
CA THR A 746 13.17 14.28 -19.01
C THR A 746 12.08 15.07 -18.30
N SER A 747 11.09 15.56 -19.02
CA SER A 747 10.29 16.73 -18.61
C SER A 747 8.79 16.46 -18.55
N LEU A 748 8.43 15.22 -18.16
CA LEU A 748 7.06 14.77 -17.90
C LEU A 748 6.89 14.51 -16.39
N TYR A 749 5.92 15.14 -15.77
CA TYR A 749 5.60 15.02 -14.35
C TYR A 749 4.14 14.60 -14.14
N GLU A 750 3.91 13.64 -13.25
CA GLU A 750 2.61 13.05 -12.88
C GLU A 750 2.19 13.57 -11.49
N CYS A 751 1.03 14.21 -11.40
CA CYS A 751 0.49 14.84 -10.19
C CYS A 751 -0.70 14.01 -9.63
N LYS A 752 -0.41 12.74 -9.36
CA LYS A 752 -1.34 11.66 -8.96
C LYS A 752 -1.64 11.54 -7.45
N ASN A 753 -1.42 12.63 -6.70
CA ASN A 753 -1.81 12.74 -5.30
C ASN A 753 -2.79 13.92 -5.18
N THR A 754 -3.76 13.83 -4.29
CA THR A 754 -4.74 14.90 -4.03
C THR A 754 -4.09 16.18 -3.47
N GLY A 755 -4.81 17.29 -3.49
CA GLY A 755 -4.40 18.57 -2.93
C GLY A 755 -3.31 19.30 -3.73
N ASN A 756 -3.01 18.91 -4.97
CA ASN A 756 -2.16 19.72 -5.84
C ASN A 756 -2.85 21.04 -6.19
N ASP A 757 -2.11 22.14 -6.15
CA ASP A 757 -2.59 23.52 -6.32
C ASP A 757 -1.84 24.31 -7.42
N LEU A 758 -0.79 23.72 -8.01
CA LEU A 758 0.19 24.34 -8.92
C LEU A 758 1.08 25.41 -8.25
N THR A 759 1.27 25.35 -6.93
CA THR A 759 2.26 26.15 -6.19
C THR A 759 3.56 25.39 -5.94
N VAL A 760 4.63 26.12 -5.61
CA VAL A 760 5.88 25.52 -5.08
C VAL A 760 5.64 24.88 -3.71
N LYS A 761 4.73 25.43 -2.87
CA LYS A 761 4.46 24.92 -1.50
C LYS A 761 3.91 23.49 -1.53
N VAL A 762 3.08 23.13 -2.51
CA VAL A 762 2.43 21.80 -2.55
C VAL A 762 2.79 21.00 -3.80
N SER A 763 2.52 21.51 -5.00
CA SER A 763 2.78 20.76 -6.25
C SER A 763 4.27 20.48 -6.50
N GLY A 764 5.17 21.34 -6.02
CA GLY A 764 6.63 21.10 -6.06
C GLY A 764 7.10 19.88 -5.25
N ARG A 765 6.19 19.24 -4.50
CA ARG A 765 6.43 18.02 -3.69
C ARG A 765 5.53 16.85 -4.06
N LYS A 766 4.32 17.12 -4.58
CA LYS A 766 3.31 16.09 -4.93
C LYS A 766 3.31 15.69 -6.41
N CYS A 767 3.90 16.49 -7.31
CA CYS A 767 4.15 16.08 -8.69
C CYS A 767 5.52 15.38 -8.80
N VAL A 768 5.56 14.18 -9.38
CA VAL A 768 6.78 13.36 -9.53
C VAL A 768 7.11 13.14 -11.00
N ASN A 769 8.39 13.05 -11.36
CA ASN A 769 8.77 12.82 -12.76
C ASN A 769 8.39 11.39 -13.20
N ASP A 770 7.95 11.21 -14.45
CA ASP A 770 7.67 9.88 -15.04
C ASP A 770 8.94 9.04 -15.26
N ASN A 771 10.10 9.68 -15.19
CA ASN A 771 11.40 9.06 -15.34
C ASN A 771 12.11 8.98 -13.98
N ASP A 772 12.09 7.83 -13.31
CA ASP A 772 12.79 7.59 -12.03
C ASP A 772 14.33 7.83 -12.10
N GLU A 773 14.89 7.92 -13.31
CA GLU A 773 16.28 8.31 -13.52
C GLU A 773 16.50 9.82 -13.30
N VAL A 774 15.52 10.67 -13.64
CA VAL A 774 15.53 12.12 -13.42
C VAL A 774 15.31 12.40 -11.94
N THR A 775 16.27 13.08 -11.33
CA THR A 775 16.23 13.54 -9.93
C THR A 775 16.44 15.05 -9.82
N ASP A 776 16.50 15.74 -10.96
CA ASP A 776 16.54 17.19 -11.04
C ASP A 776 15.09 17.67 -11.28
N ASN A 777 14.57 18.43 -10.32
CA ASN A 777 13.23 19.03 -10.39
C ASN A 777 13.32 20.55 -10.62
N SER A 778 14.50 21.13 -10.88
CA SER A 778 14.69 22.57 -10.96
C SER A 778 13.76 23.22 -11.98
N GLU A 779 13.54 22.61 -13.15
CA GLU A 779 12.63 23.19 -14.15
C GLU A 779 11.14 23.16 -13.75
N LEU A 780 10.71 22.18 -12.95
CA LEU A 780 9.37 22.16 -12.37
C LEU A 780 9.25 23.25 -11.30
N ILE A 781 10.27 23.40 -10.45
CA ILE A 781 10.30 24.46 -9.44
C ILE A 781 10.37 25.86 -10.10
N GLU A 782 11.08 26.03 -11.21
CA GLU A 782 11.08 27.26 -12.03
C GLU A 782 9.67 27.56 -12.58
N LEU A 783 8.98 26.57 -13.16
CA LEU A 783 7.59 26.73 -13.60
C LEU A 783 6.69 27.16 -12.45
N LEU A 784 6.66 26.38 -11.37
CA LEU A 784 5.78 26.62 -10.23
C LEU A 784 6.09 27.98 -9.56
N THR A 785 7.36 28.39 -9.50
CA THR A 785 7.76 29.72 -9.01
C THR A 785 7.22 30.82 -9.91
N ALA A 786 7.22 30.64 -11.22
CA ALA A 786 6.65 31.60 -12.15
C ALA A 786 5.11 31.65 -12.08
N LEU A 787 4.44 30.51 -11.87
CA LEU A 787 2.99 30.44 -11.63
C LEU A 787 2.60 31.13 -10.30
N ASP A 788 3.34 30.87 -9.22
CA ASP A 788 3.13 31.49 -7.89
C ASP A 788 3.28 33.03 -7.92
N ASN A 789 4.19 33.54 -8.75
CA ASN A 789 4.43 34.99 -8.90
C ASN A 789 3.56 35.64 -9.99
N ALA A 790 2.72 34.87 -10.70
CA ALA A 790 1.89 35.37 -11.78
C ALA A 790 0.78 36.30 -11.28
N ASN A 791 0.77 37.55 -11.77
CA ASN A 791 -0.27 38.52 -11.44
C ASN A 791 -1.35 38.59 -12.53
N SER A 792 -0.98 38.22 -13.76
CA SER A 792 -1.72 38.22 -15.01
C SER A 792 -1.39 36.96 -15.85
N ALA A 793 -2.02 36.77 -17.01
CA ALA A 793 -1.66 35.67 -17.92
C ALA A 793 -0.34 35.96 -18.65
N GLU A 794 -0.14 37.22 -19.02
CA GLU A 794 0.99 37.75 -19.77
C GLU A 794 2.34 37.52 -19.08
N ASP A 795 2.34 37.37 -17.74
CA ASP A 795 3.52 37.03 -16.95
C ASP A 795 4.08 35.61 -17.27
N ILE A 796 3.20 34.67 -17.63
CA ILE A 796 3.52 33.24 -17.80
C ILE A 796 3.28 32.69 -19.21
N GLU A 797 2.59 33.42 -20.09
CA GLU A 797 2.28 33.00 -21.46
C GLU A 797 3.49 32.64 -22.33
N ASN A 798 4.70 33.08 -21.97
CA ASN A 798 5.92 32.75 -22.69
C ASN A 798 6.50 31.37 -22.33
N ILE A 799 6.07 30.77 -21.21
CA ILE A 799 6.57 29.50 -20.67
C ILE A 799 5.49 28.44 -20.45
N PHE A 800 4.22 28.85 -20.31
CA PHE A 800 3.09 27.96 -20.01
C PHE A 800 1.95 28.15 -21.01
N ASP A 801 1.32 27.06 -21.43
CA ASP A 801 0.24 27.05 -22.41
C ASP A 801 -1.11 27.38 -21.74
N VAL A 802 -1.32 28.68 -21.51
CA VAL A 802 -2.52 29.23 -20.85
C VAL A 802 -3.82 28.87 -21.59
N ASP A 803 -3.82 28.79 -22.93
CA ASP A 803 -5.03 28.43 -23.67
C ASP A 803 -5.32 26.92 -23.63
N LEU A 804 -4.30 26.06 -23.54
CA LEU A 804 -4.51 24.64 -23.22
C LEU A 804 -5.10 24.50 -21.81
N PHE A 805 -4.47 25.09 -20.78
CA PHE A 805 -4.95 25.04 -19.40
C PHE A 805 -6.40 25.50 -19.27
N LEU A 806 -6.76 26.66 -19.86
CA LEU A 806 -8.13 27.18 -19.80
C LEU A 806 -9.15 26.32 -20.55
N LYS A 807 -8.75 25.53 -21.56
CA LYS A 807 -9.62 24.53 -22.21
C LYS A 807 -9.83 23.30 -21.34
N GLU A 808 -8.78 22.78 -20.70
CA GLU A 808 -8.92 21.64 -19.78
C GLU A 808 -9.79 22.00 -18.57
N ILE A 809 -9.62 23.21 -18.00
CA ILE A 809 -10.48 23.71 -16.92
C ILE A 809 -11.93 23.95 -17.38
N ALA A 810 -12.14 24.31 -18.64
CA ALA A 810 -13.49 24.43 -19.22
C ALA A 810 -14.13 23.05 -19.47
N TYR A 811 -13.34 22.05 -19.89
CA TYR A 811 -13.77 20.66 -19.97
C TYR A 811 -14.14 20.13 -18.57
N GLU A 812 -13.25 20.27 -17.58
CA GLU A 812 -13.44 19.78 -16.21
C GLU A 812 -14.76 20.31 -15.61
N PHE A 813 -15.03 21.61 -15.78
CA PHE A 813 -16.28 22.23 -15.35
C PHE A 813 -17.52 21.69 -16.09
N LEU A 814 -17.44 21.39 -17.40
CA LEU A 814 -18.55 20.88 -18.21
C LEU A 814 -18.84 19.40 -17.94
N ALA A 815 -17.81 18.56 -17.95
CA ALA A 815 -17.87 17.17 -17.54
C ALA A 815 -18.33 17.05 -16.08
N GLY A 816 -17.98 18.02 -15.24
CA GLY A 816 -18.30 18.01 -13.82
C GLY A 816 -17.47 16.98 -13.08
N SER A 817 -16.17 16.93 -13.34
CA SER A 817 -15.27 16.12 -12.55
C SER A 817 -15.04 16.73 -11.17
N TRP A 818 -14.86 15.86 -10.19
CA TRP A 818 -14.47 16.19 -8.82
C TRP A 818 -13.06 15.69 -8.48
N ASP A 819 -12.56 14.69 -9.20
CA ASP A 819 -11.24 14.06 -8.99
C ASP A 819 -10.13 14.66 -9.87
N HIS A 820 -10.35 15.88 -10.41
CA HIS A 820 -9.41 16.64 -11.24
C HIS A 820 -8.87 17.88 -10.48
N TYR A 821 -8.47 18.96 -11.17
CA TYR A 821 -7.69 20.04 -10.55
C TYR A 821 -8.52 21.04 -9.73
N LEU A 822 -9.74 21.39 -10.12
CA LEU A 822 -10.54 22.43 -9.45
C LEU A 822 -10.97 22.00 -8.04
N ILE A 823 -11.38 20.74 -7.89
CA ILE A 823 -11.91 20.20 -6.63
C ILE A 823 -10.80 19.45 -5.90
N TYR A 824 -10.52 18.16 -6.17
CA TYR A 824 -9.52 17.42 -5.40
C TYR A 824 -8.06 17.83 -5.66
N GLY A 825 -7.74 18.53 -6.75
CA GLY A 825 -6.35 18.86 -7.07
C GLY A 825 -5.56 17.61 -7.45
N HIS A 826 -6.06 16.86 -8.45
CA HIS A 826 -5.65 15.47 -8.67
C HIS A 826 -5.67 15.06 -10.17
N ASN A 827 -5.15 13.87 -10.49
CA ASN A 827 -5.17 13.21 -11.81
C ASN A 827 -4.72 14.02 -13.04
N PHE A 828 -3.69 14.87 -12.91
CA PHE A 828 -3.13 15.61 -14.06
C PHE A 828 -1.61 15.42 -14.24
N PHE A 829 -1.12 15.82 -15.40
CA PHE A 829 0.30 15.81 -15.78
C PHE A 829 0.77 17.23 -16.16
N LEU A 830 2.06 17.48 -15.95
CA LEU A 830 2.79 18.65 -16.48
C LEU A 830 3.87 18.16 -17.43
N TYR A 831 3.87 18.64 -18.68
CA TYR A 831 4.83 18.23 -19.71
C TYR A 831 5.45 19.44 -20.44
N LYS A 832 6.74 19.38 -20.75
CA LYS A 832 7.48 20.41 -21.48
C LYS A 832 8.17 19.80 -22.72
N PRO A 833 7.68 20.06 -23.94
CA PRO A 833 8.36 19.63 -25.17
C PRO A 833 9.64 20.44 -25.43
N GLU A 834 10.60 19.86 -26.16
CA GLU A 834 11.85 20.55 -26.48
C GLU A 834 11.60 21.84 -27.30
N ASN A 835 11.94 23.00 -26.71
CA ASN A 835 11.74 24.35 -27.28
C ASN A 835 10.27 24.82 -27.37
N ASP A 836 9.33 24.21 -26.65
CA ASP A 836 7.94 24.68 -26.52
C ASP A 836 7.56 24.96 -25.04
N LYS A 837 6.35 25.47 -24.82
CA LYS A 837 5.78 25.78 -23.51
C LYS A 837 5.37 24.53 -22.74
N TRP A 838 5.43 24.64 -21.42
CA TRP A 838 4.78 23.72 -20.49
C TRP A 838 3.29 23.56 -20.77
N LYS A 839 2.81 22.33 -20.70
CA LYS A 839 1.46 21.88 -20.97
C LYS A 839 0.88 21.21 -19.73
N PHE A 840 -0.38 21.51 -19.45
CA PHE A 840 -1.19 20.86 -18.42
C PHE A 840 -2.14 19.88 -19.10
N ILE A 841 -2.21 18.64 -18.63
CA ILE A 841 -2.98 17.55 -19.26
C ILE A 841 -3.76 16.79 -18.19
N VAL A 842 -5.09 16.71 -18.31
CA VAL A 842 -5.94 15.92 -17.40
C VAL A 842 -5.98 14.45 -17.79
N SER A 843 -6.31 13.58 -16.83
CA SER A 843 -6.43 12.14 -17.00
C SER A 843 -7.41 11.54 -15.98
N ASP A 844 -7.71 10.25 -16.13
CA ASP A 844 -8.62 9.47 -15.29
C ASP A 844 -10.06 10.03 -15.21
N PHE A 845 -10.98 9.39 -15.94
CA PHE A 845 -12.25 9.99 -16.37
C PHE A 845 -13.50 9.19 -15.92
N ASP A 846 -13.35 8.24 -14.99
CA ASP A 846 -14.49 7.43 -14.52
C ASP A 846 -15.42 8.22 -13.58
N GLY A 847 -14.91 9.23 -12.88
CA GLY A 847 -15.68 10.18 -12.06
C GLY A 847 -16.46 11.26 -12.82
N ASP A 848 -16.31 11.37 -14.13
CA ASP A 848 -16.90 12.43 -14.95
C ASP A 848 -18.43 12.26 -15.19
N PHE A 849 -19.07 13.28 -15.76
CA PHE A 849 -20.49 13.31 -16.15
C PHE A 849 -21.44 12.98 -14.99
N GLY A 850 -21.14 13.52 -13.81
CA GLY A 850 -21.96 13.35 -12.61
C GLY A 850 -21.94 11.94 -12.00
N GLN A 851 -20.87 11.17 -12.20
CA GLN A 851 -20.62 9.95 -11.42
C GLN A 851 -20.17 10.32 -10.00
N ASP A 852 -20.80 9.72 -8.98
CA ASP A 852 -20.49 9.93 -7.55
C ASP A 852 -20.44 11.41 -7.10
N ILE A 853 -21.05 12.35 -7.82
CA ILE A 853 -20.76 13.78 -7.61
C ILE A 853 -21.18 14.31 -6.22
N SER A 854 -22.17 13.69 -5.58
CA SER A 854 -22.52 13.99 -4.19
C SER A 854 -21.33 13.73 -3.27
N MET A 855 -20.69 12.56 -3.38
CA MET A 855 -19.46 12.21 -2.65
C MET A 855 -18.33 13.21 -2.92
N GLY A 856 -18.07 13.55 -4.19
CA GLY A 856 -16.98 14.44 -4.57
C GLY A 856 -17.13 15.88 -4.06
N ILE A 857 -18.36 16.36 -3.88
CA ILE A 857 -18.63 17.71 -3.37
C ILE A 857 -18.78 17.74 -1.84
N THR A 858 -19.44 16.75 -1.22
CA THR A 858 -19.71 16.77 0.24
C THR A 858 -18.66 16.02 1.07
N GLY A 859 -17.85 15.14 0.47
CA GLY A 859 -16.93 14.26 1.19
C GLY A 859 -15.73 14.95 1.85
N MET A 860 -15.29 16.12 1.33
CA MET A 860 -14.13 16.86 1.84
C MET A 860 -14.46 18.19 2.54
N VAL A 861 -15.74 18.61 2.58
CA VAL A 861 -16.12 19.93 3.11
C VAL A 861 -16.66 19.81 4.54
N ALA A 862 -15.84 20.19 5.52
CA ALA A 862 -16.19 20.14 6.95
C ALA A 862 -17.07 21.32 7.44
N ASP A 863 -17.48 22.25 6.55
CA ASP A 863 -18.43 23.32 6.85
C ASP A 863 -19.76 23.08 6.10
N PRO A 864 -20.87 22.73 6.79
CA PRO A 864 -22.16 22.43 6.16
C PRO A 864 -22.93 23.69 5.69
N VAL A 865 -22.27 24.83 5.55
CA VAL A 865 -22.91 26.11 5.20
C VAL A 865 -22.96 26.32 3.68
N THR A 866 -24.19 26.28 3.15
CA THR A 866 -24.60 26.46 1.74
C THR A 866 -24.22 25.28 0.81
N SER A 867 -25.15 24.41 0.43
CA SER A 867 -26.62 24.48 0.57
C SER A 867 -27.31 23.13 0.34
N ASP A 868 -28.62 23.04 0.62
CA ASP A 868 -29.49 21.88 0.32
C ASP A 868 -29.65 21.56 -1.20
N ARG A 869 -28.82 22.18 -2.04
CA ARG A 869 -28.94 22.22 -3.49
C ARG A 869 -28.22 21.02 -4.13
N THR A 870 -28.85 19.84 -4.11
CA THR A 870 -28.39 18.64 -4.85
C THR A 870 -28.57 18.75 -6.39
N ASP A 871 -28.38 19.96 -6.94
CA ASP A 871 -28.59 20.38 -8.33
C ASP A 871 -27.23 20.76 -8.98
N PHE A 872 -26.26 19.86 -8.81
CA PHE A 872 -24.89 19.99 -9.32
C PHE A 872 -24.77 20.35 -10.82
N PRO A 873 -25.62 19.86 -11.75
CA PRO A 873 -25.54 20.26 -13.15
C PRO A 873 -25.76 21.76 -13.41
N ASN A 874 -26.41 22.48 -12.50
CA ASN A 874 -26.66 23.93 -12.61
C ASN A 874 -25.74 24.77 -11.69
N TYR A 875 -24.65 24.21 -11.17
CA TYR A 875 -23.65 24.97 -10.42
C TYR A 875 -22.90 25.95 -11.35
N THR A 876 -22.72 27.18 -10.88
CA THR A 876 -21.83 28.18 -11.47
C THR A 876 -20.37 27.71 -11.43
N PHE A 877 -19.51 28.29 -12.27
CA PHE A 877 -18.07 28.01 -12.21
C PHE A 877 -17.47 28.33 -10.82
N LYS A 878 -18.03 29.32 -10.10
CA LYS A 878 -17.58 29.66 -8.74
C LYS A 878 -18.11 28.72 -7.66
N GLU A 879 -19.31 28.15 -7.82
CA GLU A 879 -19.79 27.06 -6.94
C GLU A 879 -18.99 25.76 -7.18
N TRP A 880 -18.43 25.57 -8.39
CA TRP A 880 -17.57 24.42 -8.71
C TRP A 880 -16.13 24.59 -8.23
N ALA A 881 -15.48 25.68 -8.63
CA ALA A 881 -14.15 26.08 -8.18
C ALA A 881 -14.24 26.86 -6.86
N TYR A 882 -14.78 26.21 -5.82
CA TYR A 882 -15.02 26.82 -4.51
C TYR A 882 -13.74 26.94 -3.66
N LEU A 883 -12.74 26.10 -3.91
CA LEU A 883 -11.44 26.15 -3.22
C LEU A 883 -10.55 27.29 -3.76
N PRO A 884 -9.82 28.01 -2.89
CA PRO A 884 -8.92 29.08 -3.31
C PRO A 884 -7.69 28.49 -4.04
N ARG A 885 -7.58 28.76 -5.34
CA ARG A 885 -6.49 28.28 -6.20
C ARG A 885 -5.84 29.49 -6.89
N PRO A 886 -4.60 29.88 -6.55
CA PRO A 886 -4.00 31.15 -7.00
C PRO A 886 -3.99 31.34 -8.52
N LEU A 887 -3.79 30.26 -9.27
CA LEU A 887 -3.80 30.30 -10.74
C LEU A 887 -5.21 30.49 -11.33
N ILE A 888 -6.27 29.97 -10.68
CA ILE A 888 -7.67 30.19 -11.06
C ILE A 888 -8.10 31.63 -10.72
N ASP A 889 -7.68 32.17 -9.58
CA ASP A 889 -7.86 33.58 -9.25
C ASP A 889 -7.19 34.47 -10.31
N THR A 890 -5.93 34.19 -10.65
CA THR A 890 -5.15 34.97 -11.62
C THR A 890 -5.69 34.90 -13.05
N LEU A 891 -6.01 33.70 -13.56
CA LEU A 891 -6.37 33.49 -14.97
C LEU A 891 -7.87 33.58 -15.27
N ILE A 892 -8.74 33.39 -14.27
CA ILE A 892 -10.20 33.35 -14.46
C ILE A 892 -10.90 34.42 -13.63
N PHE A 893 -10.83 34.41 -12.30
CA PHE A 893 -11.67 35.30 -11.48
C PHE A 893 -11.29 36.79 -11.58
N LYS A 894 -10.01 37.13 -11.84
CA LYS A 894 -9.60 38.52 -12.16
C LYS A 894 -10.10 39.00 -13.53
N ASN A 895 -10.19 38.12 -14.52
CA ASN A 895 -10.53 38.48 -15.92
C ASN A 895 -11.17 37.31 -16.68
N PRO A 896 -12.49 37.05 -16.51
CA PRO A 896 -13.11 35.82 -16.99
C PRO A 896 -13.32 35.75 -18.51
N THR A 897 -13.13 36.87 -19.25
CA THR A 897 -13.53 36.96 -20.67
C THR A 897 -12.84 35.93 -21.58
N ARG A 898 -11.59 35.56 -21.32
CA ARG A 898 -10.88 34.52 -22.10
C ARG A 898 -11.50 33.14 -21.86
N PHE A 899 -11.64 32.77 -20.59
CA PHE A 899 -12.25 31.51 -20.16
C PHE A 899 -13.71 31.38 -20.64
N GLU A 900 -14.52 32.43 -20.49
CA GLU A 900 -15.90 32.44 -20.98
C GLU A 900 -16.02 32.16 -22.48
N ASN A 901 -15.12 32.71 -23.30
CA ASN A 901 -15.15 32.50 -24.74
C ASN A 901 -14.71 31.07 -25.11
N ILE A 902 -13.72 30.52 -24.40
CA ILE A 902 -13.32 29.11 -24.53
C ILE A 902 -14.50 28.18 -24.16
N LEU A 903 -15.17 28.44 -23.04
CA LEU A 903 -16.32 27.68 -22.57
C LEU A 903 -17.49 27.69 -23.58
N LYS A 904 -17.79 28.87 -24.17
CA LYS A 904 -18.82 29.02 -25.21
C LYS A 904 -18.48 28.21 -26.46
N ASN A 905 -17.23 28.31 -26.95
CA ASN A 905 -16.78 27.58 -28.14
C ASN A 905 -16.88 26.05 -27.95
N ILE A 906 -16.43 25.52 -26.80
CA ILE A 906 -16.51 24.07 -26.51
C ILE A 906 -17.97 23.59 -26.52
N VAL A 907 -18.90 24.37 -25.97
CA VAL A 907 -20.34 24.06 -26.00
C VAL A 907 -20.92 24.12 -27.42
N GLU A 908 -20.53 25.08 -28.24
CA GLU A 908 -20.99 25.20 -29.63
C GLU A 908 -20.42 24.08 -30.54
N GLU A 909 -19.15 23.69 -30.37
CA GLU A 909 -18.46 22.75 -31.26
C GLU A 909 -18.61 21.26 -30.88
N VAL A 910 -18.78 20.95 -29.58
CA VAL A 910 -18.86 19.55 -29.11
C VAL A 910 -19.80 19.31 -27.94
N PHE A 911 -19.78 20.12 -26.88
CA PHE A 911 -20.54 19.86 -25.64
C PHE A 911 -22.00 20.32 -25.78
N ASN A 912 -22.72 19.72 -26.72
CA ASN A 912 -24.14 19.96 -26.97
C ASN A 912 -24.89 18.65 -27.27
N PRO A 913 -26.17 18.52 -26.87
CA PRO A 913 -26.97 17.32 -27.08
C PRO A 913 -27.06 16.86 -28.54
N ALA A 914 -27.14 17.80 -29.50
CA ALA A 914 -27.22 17.50 -30.94
C ALA A 914 -25.97 16.74 -31.45
N THR A 915 -24.81 16.97 -30.83
CA THR A 915 -23.53 16.32 -31.17
C THR A 915 -23.26 15.09 -30.30
N LEU A 916 -23.52 15.17 -28.99
CA LEU A 916 -23.20 14.09 -28.05
C LEU A 916 -24.22 12.96 -28.02
N PHE A 917 -25.53 13.22 -28.17
CA PHE A 917 -26.54 12.16 -28.06
C PHE A 917 -26.41 11.11 -29.17
N PRO A 918 -26.27 11.46 -30.47
CA PRO A 918 -26.07 10.46 -31.53
C PRO A 918 -24.79 9.64 -31.35
N HIS A 919 -23.75 10.23 -30.74
CA HIS A 919 -22.51 9.53 -30.43
C HIS A 919 -22.68 8.52 -29.27
N ILE A 920 -23.33 8.94 -28.19
CA ILE A 920 -23.71 8.05 -27.08
C ILE A 920 -24.61 6.91 -27.59
N ASP A 921 -25.57 7.19 -28.47
CA ASP A 921 -26.43 6.17 -29.08
C ASP A 921 -25.64 5.19 -29.97
N LYS A 922 -24.64 5.67 -30.72
CA LYS A 922 -23.72 4.82 -31.50
C LYS A 922 -22.89 3.92 -30.58
N LEU A 923 -22.27 4.49 -29.55
CA LEU A 923 -21.43 3.76 -28.59
C LEU A 923 -22.26 2.73 -27.79
N LYS A 924 -23.38 3.14 -27.20
CA LYS A 924 -24.31 2.26 -26.47
C LYS A 924 -24.74 1.07 -27.33
N LYS A 925 -25.13 1.31 -28.60
CA LYS A 925 -25.50 0.26 -29.56
C LYS A 925 -24.33 -0.68 -29.88
N PHE A 926 -23.10 -0.16 -29.98
CA PHE A 926 -21.90 -0.94 -30.27
C PHE A 926 -21.49 -1.84 -29.10
N VAL A 927 -21.44 -1.32 -27.87
CA VAL A 927 -20.98 -2.08 -26.70
C VAL A 927 -22.03 -3.03 -26.13
N LYS A 928 -23.32 -2.83 -26.43
CA LYS A 928 -24.44 -3.60 -25.83
C LYS A 928 -24.25 -5.13 -25.83
N PRO A 929 -23.83 -5.80 -26.92
CA PRO A 929 -23.65 -7.25 -26.90
C PRO A 929 -22.55 -7.72 -25.93
N TYR A 930 -21.50 -6.93 -25.77
CA TYR A 930 -20.37 -7.22 -24.89
C TYR A 930 -20.72 -6.96 -23.42
N VAL A 931 -21.44 -5.87 -23.13
CA VAL A 931 -21.97 -5.60 -21.79
C VAL A 931 -23.03 -6.64 -21.40
N GLN A 932 -23.84 -7.12 -22.34
CA GLN A 932 -24.73 -8.26 -22.10
C GLN A 932 -23.96 -9.52 -21.71
N LEU A 933 -22.84 -9.82 -22.38
CA LEU A 933 -21.98 -10.95 -22.03
C LEU A 933 -21.25 -10.73 -20.69
N ASP A 934 -20.89 -9.50 -20.35
CA ASP A 934 -20.28 -9.13 -19.07
C ASP A 934 -21.22 -9.32 -17.86
N LYS A 935 -22.54 -9.31 -18.10
CA LYS A 935 -23.57 -9.52 -17.07
C LYS A 935 -24.23 -10.91 -17.14
N ILE A 936 -23.59 -11.87 -17.83
CA ILE A 936 -23.95 -13.30 -17.77
C ILE A 936 -23.00 -14.00 -16.79
N PRO A 937 -23.51 -14.61 -15.70
CA PRO A 937 -22.68 -15.42 -14.82
C PRO A 937 -22.12 -16.68 -15.50
N ASN A 938 -20.95 -17.13 -15.05
CA ASN A 938 -20.36 -18.41 -15.44
C ASN A 938 -21.13 -19.60 -14.81
N THR A 939 -20.63 -20.82 -15.01
CA THR A 939 -21.21 -22.06 -14.45
C THR A 939 -21.36 -22.06 -12.93
N ASP A 940 -20.53 -21.27 -12.24
CA ASP A 940 -20.42 -21.21 -10.78
C ASP A 940 -21.20 -20.02 -10.20
N GLY A 941 -21.95 -19.29 -11.05
CA GLY A 941 -22.74 -18.12 -10.66
C GLY A 941 -21.95 -16.81 -10.55
N LYS A 942 -20.68 -16.78 -10.97
CA LYS A 942 -19.80 -15.60 -10.86
C LYS A 942 -19.79 -14.76 -12.14
N LEU A 943 -19.75 -13.44 -12.02
CA LEU A 943 -19.63 -12.55 -13.18
C LEU A 943 -18.18 -12.52 -13.71
N PRO A 944 -17.96 -12.38 -15.03
CA PRO A 944 -16.63 -12.30 -15.64
C PRO A 944 -15.70 -11.30 -14.96
N GLY A 945 -14.54 -11.76 -14.50
CA GLY A 945 -13.54 -10.93 -13.81
C GLY A 945 -13.95 -10.40 -12.43
N LYS A 946 -15.11 -10.78 -11.91
CA LYS A 946 -15.58 -10.40 -10.57
C LYS A 946 -15.01 -11.35 -9.51
N PHE A 947 -13.78 -11.10 -9.07
CA PHE A 947 -13.11 -11.90 -8.05
C PHE A 947 -13.70 -11.72 -6.63
N HIS A 948 -14.36 -10.58 -6.38
CA HIS A 948 -15.00 -10.27 -5.10
C HIS A 948 -16.50 -10.54 -5.16
N GLU A 949 -16.97 -11.67 -4.64
CA GLU A 949 -18.38 -12.08 -4.78
C GLU A 949 -19.39 -11.11 -4.15
N GLU A 950 -19.07 -10.57 -2.96
CA GLU A 950 -19.93 -9.64 -2.24
C GLU A 950 -20.05 -8.24 -2.87
N ALA A 951 -19.06 -7.84 -3.69
CA ALA A 951 -18.97 -6.48 -4.18
C ALA A 951 -20.15 -6.08 -5.08
N GLY A 952 -20.67 -4.86 -4.87
CA GLY A 952 -21.70 -4.29 -5.73
C GLY A 952 -21.26 -4.18 -7.20
N ASP A 953 -22.21 -4.43 -8.11
CA ASP A 953 -22.05 -4.26 -9.56
C ASP A 953 -23.40 -3.83 -10.16
N PHE A 954 -23.37 -3.19 -11.33
CA PHE A 954 -24.53 -2.64 -11.99
C PHE A 954 -25.28 -3.68 -12.82
N SER A 955 -26.59 -3.75 -12.64
CA SER A 955 -27.46 -4.55 -13.52
C SER A 955 -27.49 -4.00 -14.95
N LEU A 956 -27.80 -4.87 -15.91
CA LEU A 956 -27.99 -4.46 -17.31
C LEU A 956 -29.09 -3.38 -17.49
N ALA A 957 -30.07 -3.33 -16.58
CA ALA A 957 -31.09 -2.28 -16.55
C ALA A 957 -30.52 -0.93 -16.08
N GLN A 958 -29.70 -0.92 -15.03
CA GLN A 958 -28.96 0.29 -14.60
C GLN A 958 -28.02 0.79 -15.69
N TRP A 959 -27.28 -0.10 -16.37
CA TRP A 959 -26.43 0.25 -17.52
C TRP A 959 -27.24 0.94 -18.63
N ASP A 960 -28.33 0.31 -19.09
CA ASP A 960 -29.11 0.85 -20.22
C ASP A 960 -29.75 2.19 -19.86
N ALA A 961 -30.31 2.30 -18.64
CA ALA A 961 -30.99 3.49 -18.16
C ALA A 961 -30.04 4.67 -17.84
N ASN A 962 -28.83 4.41 -17.34
CA ASN A 962 -27.84 5.45 -17.01
C ASN A 962 -27.08 5.97 -18.24
N CYS A 963 -26.97 5.18 -19.31
CA CYS A 963 -26.55 5.70 -20.62
C CYS A 963 -27.54 6.75 -21.18
N GLU A 964 -28.79 6.76 -20.71
CA GLU A 964 -29.83 7.72 -21.08
C GLU A 964 -29.92 8.86 -20.05
N PHE A 965 -31.12 9.11 -19.51
CA PHE A 965 -31.42 10.22 -18.62
C PHE A 965 -31.59 9.79 -17.15
N THR A 966 -31.56 8.48 -16.86
CA THR A 966 -31.89 7.96 -15.52
C THR A 966 -30.72 8.12 -14.56
N THR A 967 -30.91 8.94 -13.53
CA THR A 967 -30.01 8.96 -12.37
C THR A 967 -30.22 7.71 -11.55
N ILE A 968 -29.17 6.91 -11.36
CA ILE A 968 -29.20 5.66 -10.59
C ILE A 968 -28.40 5.82 -9.30
N LYS A 969 -28.51 4.83 -8.40
CA LYS A 969 -27.64 4.73 -7.22
C LYS A 969 -26.34 4.04 -7.62
N SER A 970 -25.20 4.61 -7.23
CA SER A 970 -23.87 4.05 -7.51
C SER A 970 -23.52 2.91 -6.55
N THR A 971 -22.45 2.17 -6.87
CA THR A 971 -21.85 1.15 -5.99
C THR A 971 -21.32 1.71 -4.66
N GLN A 972 -21.19 3.04 -4.53
CA GLN A 972 -20.83 3.74 -3.28
C GLN A 972 -22.02 4.52 -2.68
N ASN A 973 -23.26 4.12 -3.00
CA ASN A 973 -24.50 4.74 -2.52
C ASN A 973 -24.69 6.24 -2.83
N SER A 974 -23.90 6.82 -3.74
CA SER A 974 -24.08 8.18 -4.24
C SER A 974 -25.02 8.20 -5.46
N ARG A 975 -25.55 9.38 -5.83
CA ARG A 975 -26.12 9.57 -7.18
C ARG A 975 -25.05 9.36 -8.26
N SER A 976 -25.40 8.59 -9.29
CA SER A 976 -24.75 8.59 -10.61
C SER A 976 -25.76 9.12 -11.62
N TYR A 977 -25.55 10.35 -12.11
CA TYR A 977 -26.50 11.00 -13.04
C TYR A 977 -26.57 10.28 -14.38
N GLY A 978 -27.73 10.30 -15.03
CA GLY A 978 -27.87 9.79 -16.39
C GLY A 978 -27.03 10.62 -17.37
N LEU A 979 -26.22 9.96 -18.21
CA LEU A 979 -25.21 10.59 -19.06
C LEU A 979 -25.80 11.70 -19.95
N LYS A 980 -26.93 11.42 -20.62
CA LYS A 980 -27.65 12.40 -21.45
C LYS A 980 -28.35 13.48 -20.62
N TYR A 981 -28.78 13.17 -19.40
CA TYR A 981 -29.38 14.14 -18.48
C TYR A 981 -28.35 15.16 -17.97
N TRP A 982 -27.15 14.71 -17.58
CA TRP A 982 -26.05 15.59 -17.19
C TRP A 982 -25.73 16.59 -18.30
N ILE A 983 -25.48 16.07 -19.50
CA ILE A 983 -25.16 16.86 -20.71
C ILE A 983 -26.28 17.86 -21.02
N LEU A 984 -27.55 17.44 -21.06
CA LEU A 984 -28.68 18.34 -21.35
C LEU A 984 -28.80 19.47 -20.32
N THR A 985 -28.66 19.13 -19.05
CA THR A 985 -28.90 20.10 -17.96
C THR A 985 -27.74 21.09 -17.87
N LYS A 986 -26.49 20.62 -17.98
CA LYS A 986 -25.30 21.47 -18.03
C LYS A 986 -25.27 22.35 -19.29
N TYR A 987 -25.68 21.83 -20.45
CA TYR A 987 -25.86 22.60 -21.68
C TYR A 987 -26.85 23.75 -21.47
N ARG A 988 -28.07 23.45 -21.00
CA ARG A 988 -29.11 24.44 -20.68
C ARG A 988 -28.61 25.49 -19.71
N TYR A 989 -27.89 25.07 -18.66
CA TYR A 989 -27.30 25.94 -17.66
C TYR A 989 -26.32 26.95 -18.28
N VAL A 990 -25.33 26.48 -19.04
CA VAL A 990 -24.31 27.34 -19.66
C VAL A 990 -24.96 28.27 -20.70
N CYS A 991 -25.85 27.74 -21.54
CA CYS A 991 -26.59 28.53 -22.53
C CYS A 991 -27.39 29.69 -21.91
N LYS A 992 -28.12 29.44 -20.81
CA LYS A 992 -28.87 30.46 -20.07
C LYS A 992 -27.94 31.46 -19.38
N THR A 993 -26.92 30.98 -18.67
CA THR A 993 -26.05 31.80 -17.83
C THR A 993 -25.19 32.76 -18.64
N TYR A 994 -24.62 32.29 -19.75
CA TYR A 994 -23.71 33.07 -20.59
C TYR A 994 -24.39 33.66 -21.84
N ASN A 995 -25.73 33.65 -21.88
CA ASN A 995 -26.58 34.25 -22.92
C ASN A 995 -26.18 33.81 -24.35
N MET A 996 -26.09 32.50 -24.56
CA MET A 996 -25.72 31.90 -25.85
C MET A 996 -26.94 31.67 -26.75
N THR A 997 -26.72 31.55 -28.06
CA THR A 997 -27.77 31.14 -29.02
C THR A 997 -27.70 29.64 -29.23
N CYS A 998 -28.39 28.89 -28.36
CA CYS A 998 -28.38 27.43 -28.34
C CYS A 998 -29.57 26.80 -29.09
N ASP A 999 -29.50 25.49 -29.35
CA ASP A 999 -30.49 24.76 -30.15
C ASP A 999 -31.90 24.84 -29.51
N PRO A 1000 -32.92 25.39 -30.20
CA PRO A 1000 -34.25 25.59 -29.63
C PRO A 1000 -34.96 24.28 -29.24
N LEU A 1001 -34.63 23.13 -29.85
CA LEU A 1001 -35.19 21.83 -29.46
C LEU A 1001 -34.72 21.43 -28.06
N TYR A 1002 -33.43 21.54 -27.80
CA TYR A 1002 -32.84 21.15 -26.52
C TYR A 1002 -32.98 22.24 -25.45
N MET A 1003 -33.23 23.50 -25.84
CA MET A 1003 -33.57 24.58 -24.92
C MET A 1003 -35.05 24.62 -24.51
N ASP A 1004 -35.95 23.87 -25.17
CA ASP A 1004 -37.36 23.78 -24.77
C ASP A 1004 -37.50 23.05 -23.43
N GLU A 1005 -38.07 23.73 -22.43
CA GLU A 1005 -38.31 23.16 -21.10
C GLU A 1005 -39.33 22.00 -21.13
N ASN A 1006 -40.09 21.86 -22.23
CA ASN A 1006 -41.01 20.77 -22.50
C ASN A 1006 -40.38 19.59 -23.28
N TYR A 1007 -39.06 19.59 -23.55
CA TYR A 1007 -38.36 18.49 -24.22
C TYR A 1007 -38.56 17.17 -23.45
N GLU A 1008 -39.32 16.24 -24.01
CA GLU A 1008 -39.68 14.97 -23.38
C GLU A 1008 -38.51 13.96 -23.41
N TYR A 1009 -38.23 13.34 -22.27
CA TYR A 1009 -37.31 12.22 -22.13
C TYR A 1009 -37.83 11.18 -21.13
N SER A 1010 -37.53 9.91 -21.37
CA SER A 1010 -37.95 8.81 -20.50
C SER A 1010 -36.94 8.54 -19.38
N ILE A 1011 -37.46 8.30 -18.17
CA ILE A 1011 -36.71 7.82 -17.01
C ILE A 1011 -37.21 6.43 -16.63
N ASP A 1012 -36.30 5.48 -16.39
CA ASP A 1012 -36.67 4.16 -15.90
C ASP A 1012 -36.85 4.17 -14.37
N LYS A 1013 -38.11 4.33 -13.95
CA LYS A 1013 -38.52 4.34 -12.54
C LYS A 1013 -38.31 3.00 -11.80
N SER A 1014 -37.85 1.94 -12.47
CA SER A 1014 -37.47 0.68 -11.80
C SER A 1014 -36.03 0.67 -11.28
N VAL A 1015 -35.17 1.57 -11.77
CA VAL A 1015 -33.75 1.70 -11.36
C VAL A 1015 -33.33 3.13 -11.01
N GLU A 1016 -34.25 4.10 -11.09
CA GLU A 1016 -34.03 5.49 -10.64
C GLU A 1016 -33.70 5.56 -9.13
N SER A 1017 -32.69 6.34 -8.76
CA SER A 1017 -32.40 6.68 -7.36
C SER A 1017 -33.40 7.71 -6.83
N ALA A 1018 -33.98 7.45 -5.65
CA ALA A 1018 -34.86 8.41 -5.00
C ALA A 1018 -34.09 9.70 -4.60
N PRO A 1019 -34.67 10.90 -4.77
CA PRO A 1019 -33.97 12.16 -4.45
C PRO A 1019 -33.50 12.29 -2.99
N GLU A 1020 -34.15 11.59 -2.06
CA GLU A 1020 -33.86 11.59 -0.62
C GLU A 1020 -32.81 10.54 -0.21
N GLU A 1021 -32.23 9.79 -1.17
CA GLU A 1021 -31.25 8.71 -0.92
C GLU A 1021 -29.76 9.11 -1.10
N ASP A 1022 -29.42 10.41 -1.15
CA ASP A 1022 -28.03 10.88 -1.02
C ASP A 1022 -27.53 10.72 0.44
N THR A 1023 -27.42 9.47 0.89
CA THR A 1023 -26.92 9.13 2.22
C THR A 1023 -25.39 9.08 2.25
N TRP A 1024 -24.72 10.14 1.78
CA TRP A 1024 -23.30 10.36 2.04
C TRP A 1024 -23.08 10.88 3.47
N VAL A 1025 -23.52 10.05 4.41
CA VAL A 1025 -23.29 10.19 5.84
C VAL A 1025 -21.98 9.46 6.15
N ILE A 1026 -21.09 10.08 6.92
CA ILE A 1026 -19.90 9.43 7.50
C ILE A 1026 -20.36 8.14 8.20
N TRP A 1027 -19.99 6.97 7.68
CA TRP A 1027 -20.39 5.61 8.08
C TRP A 1027 -21.23 5.53 9.38
N THR A 1028 -22.53 5.88 9.29
CA THR A 1028 -23.45 5.82 10.43
C THR A 1028 -24.85 5.40 9.99
N ASN A 1029 -25.12 4.12 10.25
CA ASN A 1029 -26.41 3.43 10.34
C ASN A 1029 -27.70 4.19 9.99
N THR A 1030 -28.37 3.76 8.91
CA THR A 1030 -29.79 3.37 8.99
C THR A 1030 -30.06 2.12 8.15
N ASN A 1031 -30.52 1.04 8.79
CA ASN A 1031 -31.00 -0.16 8.10
C ASN A 1031 -32.38 0.07 7.46
N PRO A 1032 -32.60 -0.33 6.19
CA PRO A 1032 -33.92 -0.67 5.68
C PRO A 1032 -34.31 -2.07 6.18
N SER A 1033 -35.41 -2.17 6.94
CA SER A 1033 -35.93 -3.47 7.41
C SER A 1033 -36.62 -4.25 6.29
N THR A 1034 -36.26 -5.52 6.11
CA THR A 1034 -36.89 -6.44 5.14
C THR A 1034 -38.24 -6.97 5.64
N GLU A 1035 -39.33 -6.23 5.44
CA GLU A 1035 -40.69 -6.76 5.62
C GLU A 1035 -41.16 -7.61 4.42
N THR A 1036 -40.97 -8.93 4.53
CA THR A 1036 -41.41 -9.91 3.53
C THR A 1036 -42.93 -10.13 3.57
N THR A 1037 -43.72 -9.28 2.90
CA THR A 1037 -45.18 -9.47 2.79
C THR A 1037 -45.57 -10.42 1.65
N VAL A 1038 -45.91 -11.67 1.99
CA VAL A 1038 -46.43 -12.66 1.03
C VAL A 1038 -47.89 -12.35 0.64
N ALA A 1039 -48.17 -12.32 -0.66
CA ALA A 1039 -49.52 -12.22 -1.22
C ALA A 1039 -49.75 -13.30 -2.33
N PRO A 1040 -51.00 -13.75 -2.58
CA PRO A 1040 -51.24 -15.11 -3.08
C PRO A 1040 -51.29 -15.29 -4.60
N GLN A 1041 -50.97 -16.52 -5.02
CA GLN A 1041 -51.18 -17.10 -6.35
C GLN A 1041 -52.66 -17.09 -6.81
N PRO A 1042 -52.92 -16.71 -8.07
CA PRO A 1042 -54.06 -17.17 -8.85
C PRO A 1042 -53.62 -18.08 -10.01
N THR A 1043 -54.24 -19.26 -10.12
CA THR A 1043 -53.98 -20.23 -11.20
C THR A 1043 -54.72 -19.89 -12.50
N SER A 1044 -54.19 -20.26 -13.68
CA SER A 1044 -54.74 -21.39 -14.48
C SER A 1044 -54.33 -21.46 -15.98
N THR A 1045 -53.95 -22.69 -16.39
CA THR A 1045 -54.30 -23.40 -17.66
C THR A 1045 -53.88 -22.92 -19.07
N THR A 1046 -52.86 -23.64 -19.61
CA THR A 1046 -52.89 -24.56 -20.81
C THR A 1046 -52.61 -24.12 -22.27
N VAL A 1047 -51.85 -25.03 -22.93
CA VAL A 1047 -51.95 -25.53 -24.34
C VAL A 1047 -51.31 -24.66 -25.46
N VAL A 1048 -50.16 -25.06 -26.07
CA VAL A 1048 -49.88 -26.14 -27.10
C VAL A 1048 -50.24 -25.67 -28.53
N PRO A 1049 -49.53 -26.04 -29.66
CA PRO A 1049 -48.59 -27.17 -29.89
C PRO A 1049 -47.23 -26.87 -30.61
N GLN A 1050 -46.40 -27.92 -30.75
CA GLN A 1050 -45.30 -28.07 -31.73
C GLN A 1050 -45.84 -28.71 -33.05
N PRO A 1051 -45.19 -28.64 -34.25
CA PRO A 1051 -44.34 -29.79 -34.69
C PRO A 1051 -43.27 -29.56 -35.81
N THR A 1052 -42.33 -30.52 -35.95
CA THR A 1052 -41.56 -30.93 -37.19
C THR A 1052 -40.57 -29.92 -37.85
N SER A 1053 -39.51 -30.32 -38.58
CA SER A 1053 -39.15 -31.63 -39.23
C SER A 1053 -37.63 -31.98 -39.32
N THR A 1054 -37.29 -33.19 -38.87
CA THR A 1054 -36.37 -34.24 -39.39
C THR A 1054 -35.39 -34.04 -40.61
N THR A 1055 -34.07 -34.28 -40.38
CA THR A 1055 -33.11 -35.17 -41.15
C THR A 1055 -32.64 -34.81 -42.61
N VAL A 1056 -31.51 -35.27 -43.24
CA VAL A 1056 -30.45 -36.31 -42.95
C VAL A 1056 -29.14 -36.18 -43.81
N VAL A 1057 -27.96 -36.54 -43.23
CA VAL A 1057 -26.69 -37.16 -43.80
C VAL A 1057 -25.89 -36.56 -45.00
N SER A 1058 -24.57 -36.34 -44.79
CA SER A 1058 -23.45 -37.11 -45.44
C SER A 1058 -22.03 -36.77 -44.91
N GLN A 1059 -21.14 -37.77 -44.83
CA GLN A 1059 -19.67 -37.66 -44.60
C GLN A 1059 -18.91 -37.87 -45.95
N PRO A 1060 -17.55 -38.05 -46.04
CA PRO A 1060 -16.44 -37.85 -45.08
C PRO A 1060 -15.19 -37.12 -45.68
N THR A 1061 -14.15 -36.85 -44.86
CA THR A 1061 -12.77 -37.42 -44.96
C THR A 1061 -11.73 -36.60 -44.16
N GLU A 1062 -10.63 -37.26 -43.79
CA GLU A 1062 -9.58 -36.79 -42.87
C GLU A 1062 -8.49 -35.94 -43.57
N THR A 1063 -7.69 -35.20 -42.78
CA THR A 1063 -6.24 -35.52 -42.70
C THR A 1063 -5.57 -34.95 -41.44
N SER A 1064 -4.51 -35.61 -41.01
CA SER A 1064 -3.80 -35.39 -39.74
C SER A 1064 -2.88 -34.18 -39.70
N ASN A 1065 -2.50 -33.79 -38.47
CA ASN A 1065 -1.10 -33.46 -38.19
C ASN A 1065 -0.73 -33.89 -36.76
N SER A 1066 0.43 -34.54 -36.61
CA SER A 1066 0.84 -35.23 -35.39
C SER A 1066 2.07 -34.57 -34.75
N PHE A 1067 1.97 -34.14 -33.48
CA PHE A 1067 3.14 -33.73 -32.69
C PHE A 1067 2.95 -33.97 -31.19
N ILE A 1068 3.17 -35.21 -30.75
CA ILE A 1068 3.74 -35.65 -29.46
C ILE A 1068 3.93 -37.18 -29.58
N GLY A 1069 4.93 -37.74 -28.91
CA GLY A 1069 5.33 -39.15 -29.08
C GLY A 1069 5.22 -39.99 -27.80
N ASN A 1070 4.56 -41.14 -27.92
CA ASN A 1070 4.73 -42.34 -27.10
C ASN A 1070 4.77 -42.15 -25.56
N ALA A 1071 3.73 -41.53 -25.01
CA ALA A 1071 3.15 -42.01 -23.76
C ALA A 1071 1.79 -42.64 -24.10
N GLU A 1072 1.44 -43.79 -23.51
CA GLU A 1072 0.08 -44.33 -23.62
C GLU A 1072 -0.84 -43.45 -22.77
N ARG A 1073 -1.55 -42.53 -23.44
CA ARG A 1073 -2.57 -41.70 -22.81
C ARG A 1073 -3.75 -42.61 -22.45
N ALA A 1074 -4.30 -42.46 -21.23
CA ALA A 1074 -5.47 -43.24 -20.86
C ALA A 1074 -6.65 -42.85 -21.77
N GLU A 1075 -7.34 -43.87 -22.32
CA GLU A 1075 -8.42 -43.76 -23.32
C GLU A 1075 -9.49 -42.72 -22.95
N LEU A 1076 -9.77 -42.59 -21.65
CA LEU A 1076 -10.62 -41.55 -21.06
C LEU A 1076 -10.26 -40.13 -21.55
N PHE A 1077 -8.98 -39.77 -21.54
CA PHE A 1077 -8.53 -38.43 -21.91
C PHE A 1077 -8.52 -38.18 -23.42
N GLU A 1078 -8.47 -39.23 -24.25
CA GLU A 1078 -8.61 -39.09 -25.70
C GLU A 1078 -10.08 -38.85 -26.10
N LEU A 1079 -11.02 -39.44 -25.36
CA LEU A 1079 -12.46 -39.23 -25.56
C LEU A 1079 -12.91 -37.82 -25.15
N THR A 1080 -12.24 -37.19 -24.18
CA THR A 1080 -12.60 -35.86 -23.61
C THR A 1080 -11.99 -34.65 -24.31
N ASP A 1081 -11.14 -34.81 -25.33
CA ASP A 1081 -10.45 -33.69 -25.98
C ASP A 1081 -11.37 -32.66 -26.65
N ASN A 1082 -12.60 -33.04 -27.00
CA ASN A 1082 -13.50 -32.23 -27.83
C ASN A 1082 -14.94 -32.10 -27.27
N GLU A 1083 -15.27 -32.79 -26.17
CA GLU A 1083 -16.57 -32.70 -25.50
C GLU A 1083 -16.41 -32.97 -24.00
N VAL A 1084 -17.06 -32.17 -23.15
CA VAL A 1084 -17.00 -32.32 -21.69
C VAL A 1084 -17.89 -33.49 -21.26
N PRO A 1085 -17.38 -34.48 -20.52
CA PRO A 1085 -18.16 -35.65 -20.10
C PRO A 1085 -19.20 -35.27 -19.04
N ILE A 1086 -20.40 -35.85 -19.16
CA ILE A 1086 -21.41 -35.74 -18.11
C ILE A 1086 -21.28 -36.97 -17.22
N ILE A 1087 -20.73 -36.78 -16.02
CA ILE A 1087 -20.62 -37.82 -15.00
C ILE A 1087 -21.83 -37.74 -14.07
N ARG A 1088 -22.65 -38.80 -14.05
CA ARG A 1088 -23.81 -38.96 -13.17
C ARG A 1088 -23.50 -40.04 -12.14
N ILE A 1089 -23.20 -39.63 -10.91
CA ILE A 1089 -23.08 -40.56 -9.78
C ILE A 1089 -24.46 -40.70 -9.14
N THR A 1090 -25.03 -41.91 -9.21
CA THR A 1090 -26.30 -42.26 -8.57
C THR A 1090 -26.03 -43.10 -7.34
N LEU A 1091 -26.40 -42.56 -6.18
CA LEU A 1091 -26.34 -43.22 -4.87
C LEU A 1091 -27.70 -43.86 -4.54
N PRO A 1092 -27.75 -44.92 -3.72
CA PRO A 1092 -28.97 -45.32 -3.02
C PRO A 1092 -29.56 -44.15 -2.22
N ASP A 1093 -30.89 -44.01 -2.18
CA ASP A 1093 -31.54 -42.85 -1.54
C ASP A 1093 -31.13 -42.65 -0.07
N ASP A 1094 -30.97 -43.75 0.68
CA ASP A 1094 -30.55 -43.75 2.08
C ASP A 1094 -29.07 -43.36 2.26
N GLU A 1095 -28.21 -43.79 1.33
CA GLU A 1095 -26.80 -43.35 1.29
C GLU A 1095 -26.65 -41.90 0.80
N TYR A 1096 -27.54 -41.41 -0.07
CA TYR A 1096 -27.53 -40.02 -0.52
C TYR A 1096 -27.98 -39.06 0.59
N GLU A 1097 -28.99 -39.42 1.38
CA GLU A 1097 -29.35 -38.65 2.57
C GLU A 1097 -28.26 -38.72 3.64
N LEU A 1098 -27.55 -39.84 3.81
CA LEU A 1098 -26.37 -39.90 4.68
C LEU A 1098 -25.24 -38.97 4.19
N LEU A 1099 -24.92 -38.97 2.89
CA LEU A 1099 -23.94 -38.03 2.33
C LEU A 1099 -24.34 -36.57 2.56
N LYS A 1100 -25.63 -36.23 2.42
CA LYS A 1100 -26.13 -34.88 2.76
C LYS A 1100 -25.98 -34.56 4.24
N ILE A 1101 -26.28 -35.51 5.12
CA ILE A 1101 -26.14 -35.34 6.57
C ILE A 1101 -24.68 -35.06 6.94
N GLU A 1102 -23.74 -35.85 6.42
CA GLU A 1102 -22.30 -35.62 6.64
C GLU A 1102 -21.82 -34.30 6.04
N ALA A 1103 -22.18 -33.98 4.79
CA ALA A 1103 -21.80 -32.73 4.14
C ALA A 1103 -22.31 -31.47 4.88
N ASN A 1104 -23.48 -31.54 5.51
CA ASN A 1104 -24.04 -30.41 6.27
C ASN A 1104 -23.37 -30.21 7.65
N LYS A 1105 -22.61 -31.17 8.18
CA LYS A 1105 -21.88 -30.99 9.46
C LYS A 1105 -20.82 -29.88 9.39
N GLY A 1106 -20.31 -29.59 8.20
CA GLY A 1106 -19.36 -28.49 7.97
C GLY A 1106 -19.97 -27.08 8.09
N TYR A 1107 -21.30 -26.94 8.23
CA TYR A 1107 -21.97 -25.63 8.13
C TYR A 1107 -22.82 -25.21 9.34
N ASN A 1108 -23.05 -26.08 10.34
CA ASN A 1108 -23.75 -25.70 11.59
C ASN A 1108 -23.33 -26.58 12.78
N LEU A 1109 -23.16 -25.96 13.96
CA LEU A 1109 -22.93 -26.64 15.24
C LEU A 1109 -24.17 -27.44 15.67
N TYR A 1110 -24.18 -28.75 15.40
CA TYR A 1110 -25.29 -29.64 15.75
C TYR A 1110 -25.07 -30.31 17.13
N LEU A 1111 -25.86 -29.92 18.14
CA LEU A 1111 -25.83 -30.55 19.46
C LEU A 1111 -26.58 -31.90 19.44
N PRO A 1112 -25.99 -33.01 19.96
CA PRO A 1112 -26.67 -34.30 20.08
C PRO A 1112 -27.96 -34.26 20.92
N ASP A 1113 -28.95 -35.07 20.52
CA ASP A 1113 -30.28 -35.14 21.18
C ASP A 1113 -30.22 -35.43 22.69
N GLU A 1114 -29.20 -36.15 23.15
CA GLU A 1114 -29.01 -36.42 24.59
C GLU A 1114 -28.67 -35.15 25.39
N ILE A 1115 -27.95 -34.19 24.79
CA ILE A 1115 -27.63 -32.89 25.40
C ILE A 1115 -28.85 -31.96 25.38
N ILE A 1116 -29.65 -32.00 24.30
CA ILE A 1116 -30.95 -31.31 24.19
C ILE A 1116 -31.91 -31.81 25.29
N SER A 1117 -31.99 -33.13 25.46
CA SER A 1117 -32.78 -33.82 26.49
C SER A 1117 -32.33 -33.47 27.91
N LEU A 1118 -31.03 -33.55 28.21
CA LEU A 1118 -30.46 -33.23 29.53
C LEU A 1118 -30.72 -31.78 29.96
N ASN A 1119 -30.70 -30.83 29.02
CA ASN A 1119 -30.95 -29.41 29.30
C ASN A 1119 -32.44 -29.00 29.12
N ASN A 1120 -33.33 -29.92 28.73
CA ASN A 1120 -34.76 -29.65 28.44
C ASN A 1120 -35.01 -28.51 27.42
N LEU A 1121 -34.10 -28.33 26.45
CA LEU A 1121 -34.19 -27.29 25.42
C LEU A 1121 -35.32 -27.61 24.43
N LYS A 1122 -35.98 -26.57 23.90
CA LYS A 1122 -37.17 -26.73 23.02
C LYS A 1122 -36.96 -26.26 21.59
N GLY A 1123 -35.82 -25.67 21.28
CA GLY A 1123 -35.41 -25.33 19.92
C GLY A 1123 -34.06 -24.62 19.89
N LEU A 1124 -33.59 -24.32 18.68
CA LEU A 1124 -32.31 -23.64 18.43
C LEU A 1124 -32.24 -22.22 19.05
N SER A 1125 -33.38 -21.61 19.38
CA SER A 1125 -33.48 -20.36 20.14
C SER A 1125 -32.85 -20.41 21.54
N ASP A 1126 -32.76 -21.60 22.13
CA ASP A 1126 -32.48 -21.77 23.55
C ASP A 1126 -30.97 -21.99 23.84
N ILE A 1127 -30.12 -21.96 22.80
CA ILE A 1127 -28.66 -22.21 22.87
C ILE A 1127 -27.95 -21.29 23.88
N GLY A 1128 -28.43 -20.06 24.06
CA GLY A 1128 -27.88 -19.12 25.06
C GLY A 1128 -28.11 -19.53 26.53
N ALA A 1129 -28.86 -20.60 26.80
CA ALA A 1129 -29.20 -21.09 28.14
C ALA A 1129 -28.55 -22.44 28.51
N VAL A 1130 -27.60 -22.94 27.70
CA VAL A 1130 -26.87 -24.20 27.96
C VAL A 1130 -26.01 -24.09 29.22
N ASP A 1131 -26.12 -25.07 30.13
CA ASP A 1131 -25.18 -25.22 31.25
C ASP A 1131 -23.90 -25.94 30.77
N TRP A 1132 -22.93 -25.15 30.34
CA TRP A 1132 -21.63 -25.63 29.84
C TRP A 1132 -20.83 -26.45 30.87
N SER A 1133 -21.16 -26.40 32.17
CA SER A 1133 -20.50 -27.22 33.19
C SER A 1133 -20.82 -28.72 33.10
N VAL A 1134 -21.88 -29.08 32.35
CA VAL A 1134 -22.32 -30.47 32.17
C VAL A 1134 -21.48 -31.22 31.13
N LEU A 1135 -20.92 -30.53 30.13
CA LEU A 1135 -20.29 -31.14 28.94
C LEU A 1135 -18.96 -31.84 29.22
N GLY A 1136 -18.24 -31.47 30.28
CA GLY A 1136 -16.96 -32.09 30.71
C GLY A 1136 -17.08 -33.54 31.24
N LYS A 1137 -18.11 -34.28 30.82
CA LYS A 1137 -18.40 -35.68 31.18
C LYS A 1137 -18.83 -36.54 29.97
N LEU A 1138 -18.90 -35.96 28.76
CA LEU A 1138 -19.41 -36.64 27.56
C LEU A 1138 -18.35 -36.83 26.45
N ASP A 1139 -17.11 -36.39 26.67
CA ASP A 1139 -15.95 -36.65 25.80
C ASP A 1139 -16.15 -36.28 24.31
N TYR A 1140 -16.90 -35.19 24.08
CA TYR A 1140 -17.33 -34.73 22.76
C TYR A 1140 -16.34 -33.71 22.16
N ASN A 1141 -15.80 -34.02 20.98
CA ASN A 1141 -14.90 -33.15 20.21
C ASN A 1141 -15.62 -32.61 18.96
N PRO A 1142 -15.83 -31.28 18.82
CA PRO A 1142 -16.54 -30.71 17.68
C PRO A 1142 -15.69 -30.55 16.40
N LEU A 1143 -14.46 -31.08 16.35
CA LEU A 1143 -13.50 -30.89 15.25
C LEU A 1143 -13.06 -32.18 14.53
N GLU A 1144 -13.77 -33.29 14.69
CA GLU A 1144 -13.54 -34.46 13.82
C GLU A 1144 -14.11 -34.22 12.40
N GLN A 1145 -13.22 -34.21 11.40
CA GLN A 1145 -13.62 -34.14 9.99
C GLN A 1145 -14.29 -35.46 9.57
N SER A 1146 -15.56 -35.40 9.20
CA SER A 1146 -16.32 -36.55 8.71
C SER A 1146 -16.03 -36.86 7.24
N THR A 1147 -15.57 -38.08 6.95
CA THR A 1147 -15.45 -38.61 5.59
C THR A 1147 -16.59 -39.59 5.28
N PHE A 1148 -17.18 -39.46 4.09
CA PHE A 1148 -18.19 -40.40 3.58
C PHE A 1148 -17.59 -41.25 2.45
N GLU A 1149 -17.55 -42.57 2.64
CA GLU A 1149 -17.17 -43.54 1.61
C GLU A 1149 -18.31 -44.53 1.37
N THR A 1150 -18.54 -44.90 0.10
CA THR A 1150 -19.43 -46.01 -0.28
C THR A 1150 -18.88 -46.80 -1.47
N LYS A 1151 -19.42 -48.00 -1.65
CA LYS A 1151 -19.17 -48.91 -2.78
C LYS A 1151 -20.48 -49.31 -3.50
N ASN A 1152 -21.59 -48.67 -3.14
CA ASN A 1152 -22.93 -48.91 -3.70
C ASN A 1152 -23.37 -47.79 -4.66
N ALA A 1153 -22.56 -46.76 -4.83
CA ALA A 1153 -22.71 -45.79 -5.92
C ALA A 1153 -22.60 -46.47 -7.28
N THR A 1154 -23.40 -46.03 -8.24
CA THR A 1154 -23.25 -46.34 -9.67
C THR A 1154 -22.86 -45.08 -10.41
N MET A 1155 -21.89 -45.17 -11.33
CA MET A 1155 -21.41 -44.03 -12.09
C MET A 1155 -21.70 -44.21 -13.57
N THR A 1156 -22.58 -43.38 -14.13
CA THR A 1156 -22.72 -43.25 -15.57
C THR A 1156 -21.84 -42.11 -16.09
N PHE A 1157 -20.98 -42.43 -17.06
CA PHE A 1157 -20.11 -41.50 -17.76
C PHE A 1157 -20.64 -41.37 -19.20
N GLU A 1158 -21.24 -40.23 -19.53
CA GLU A 1158 -21.78 -39.95 -20.87
C GLU A 1158 -20.82 -39.05 -21.65
N ILE A 1159 -20.40 -39.49 -22.84
CA ILE A 1159 -19.49 -38.74 -23.72
C ILE A 1159 -19.66 -39.13 -25.20
N ASN A 1160 -19.57 -38.17 -26.12
CA ASN A 1160 -19.77 -38.36 -27.57
C ASN A 1160 -21.10 -39.07 -27.92
N GLY A 1161 -22.12 -38.93 -27.07
CA GLY A 1161 -23.41 -39.64 -27.17
C GLY A 1161 -23.39 -41.14 -26.79
N TYR A 1162 -22.33 -41.61 -26.13
CA TYR A 1162 -22.20 -42.96 -25.59
C TYR A 1162 -22.22 -42.93 -24.06
N GLU A 1163 -23.00 -43.83 -23.44
CA GLU A 1163 -23.18 -43.92 -21.99
C GLU A 1163 -22.49 -45.17 -21.45
N TYR A 1164 -21.50 -44.97 -20.56
CA TYR A 1164 -20.69 -46.02 -19.94
C TYR A 1164 -21.07 -46.14 -18.45
N LEU A 1165 -21.58 -47.29 -18.03
CA LEU A 1165 -21.98 -47.56 -16.65
C LEU A 1165 -20.89 -48.35 -15.91
N TYR A 1166 -20.49 -47.85 -14.73
CA TYR A 1166 -19.50 -48.41 -13.81
C TYR A 1166 -20.10 -48.63 -12.41
#